data_AF-A0A9Q3VVK9-F1
#
_entry.id   AF-A0A9Q3VVK9-F1
#
_cell.length_a   1.000
_cell.length_b   1.000
_cell.length_c   1.000
_cell.angle_alpha   90.00
_cell.angle_beta   90.00
_cell.angle_gamma   90.00
#
_symmetry.space_group_name_H-M   'P 1'
#
loop_
_entity.id
_entity.type
_entity.pdbx_description
1 polymer ?
#
loop_
_entity_poly.entity_id
_entity_poly.type
_entity_poly.pdbx_seq_one_letter_code
_entity_poly.pdbx_strand_id
1 'polypeptide(L)'
;MRREQEFIDALYARVDALRGHTEAGVTDALAQGNTPMQARLERDILVAERSGLLAALNAVDGSLCFGRIDFTSGTRHHIGRIGLRTDDAERTPVLIDWRADVARPFYLATGHTPMGLRRRRHLSTEGRRVTALHDEILDLGDRERTGHEDPTGDAVLLAALDAARTGRMHDIVQTIQAEQDEIIRAPHRGVLVVEGGPGTGKTAVALHRAAYLLYEHRELLAKRAVLIVGPNPAFLGYIGEVLPSLGETGVLLATVGELFPGVKATAVDSRAAAEVKGRADMADVLAEVVRDWQALPDPVIAIEHDREILMLDDGLVKMARERTRAAGLPHNVAREHFEGHILNTLTEMYAERVGTDPFDGTSLLDPSDITQIRDEIAENPEVWAAIDQLWPRITPQRLVADFLADPVGHLPDEDAAAIRRPVTRAWTVADVPLLDEAAELLGVDERVARARADRERETQVAYAQGVLDVSYASRTYEFEDKDAEDSEVLSAHDIIDAERFAERQEEDDHRSAAERAAADRTWAFGHIIVDEAQELSPMAWRLLMRRSPTRSMTLVGDPAQTAEAAGVGSWAGILEPYVEDRWEHARLGVNYRTPVEIMEVAAAVVRAERPDFSPPSSVRATGVRPWARAVDDLPHAVAKAVEELMPAEGRLAVIAPRHLHGKLAARLDGVVAGEEPDLTRRVVLLDPRGAKGLEFDSVLVVEPGLYGTSDLYVALTRATQRLGVLHSRALPKALAAAFA
;
A
#
# COMPACT_ATOMS: atom_id res chain seq x y z
N MET A 1 25.18 -2.68 -34.67
CA MET A 1 24.41 -1.44 -34.40
C MET A 1 23.26 -1.21 -35.38
N ARG A 2 23.47 -0.83 -36.65
CA ARG A 2 22.37 -0.51 -37.61
C ARG A 2 21.23 -1.54 -37.68
N ARG A 3 21.54 -2.84 -37.79
CA ARG A 3 20.51 -3.90 -37.82
C ARG A 3 19.66 -3.94 -36.55
N GLU A 4 20.25 -3.64 -35.39
CA GLU A 4 19.49 -3.57 -34.13
C GLU A 4 18.61 -2.32 -34.12
N GLN A 5 19.11 -1.18 -34.60
CA GLN A 5 18.29 0.03 -34.73
C GLN A 5 17.08 -0.21 -35.64
N GLU A 6 17.27 -0.82 -36.81
CA GLU A 6 16.17 -1.16 -37.74
C GLU A 6 15.12 -2.08 -37.08
N PHE A 7 15.57 -3.03 -36.25
CA PHE A 7 14.67 -3.91 -35.51
C PHE A 7 13.91 -3.16 -34.41
N ILE A 8 14.59 -2.31 -33.65
CA ILE A 8 13.99 -1.46 -32.63
C ILE A 8 12.96 -0.49 -33.23
N ASP A 9 13.29 0.14 -34.36
CA ASP A 9 12.37 1.03 -35.09
C ASP A 9 11.09 0.29 -35.52
N ALA A 10 11.23 -0.96 -36.00
CA ALA A 10 10.09 -1.80 -36.35
C ALA A 10 9.24 -2.20 -35.13
N LEU A 11 9.88 -2.46 -33.98
CA LEU A 11 9.16 -2.72 -32.73
C LEU A 11 8.35 -1.51 -32.26
N TYR A 12 8.95 -0.30 -32.27
CA TYR A 12 8.21 0.91 -31.92
C TYR A 12 7.09 1.21 -32.90
N ALA A 13 7.29 1.00 -34.20
CA ALA A 13 6.22 1.14 -35.19
C ALA A 13 5.03 0.21 -34.88
N ARG A 14 5.29 -1.01 -34.39
CA ARG A 14 4.22 -1.93 -33.96
C ARG A 14 3.55 -1.44 -32.68
N VAL A 15 4.30 -0.94 -31.70
CA VAL A 15 3.73 -0.35 -30.47
C VAL A 15 2.86 0.85 -30.80
N ASP A 16 3.33 1.77 -31.64
CA ASP A 16 2.58 2.95 -32.07
C ASP A 16 1.28 2.56 -32.80
N ALA A 17 1.33 1.52 -33.65
CA ALA A 17 0.13 0.98 -34.29
C ALA A 17 -0.85 0.38 -33.28
N LEU A 18 -0.37 -0.38 -32.29
CA LEU A 18 -1.20 -0.94 -31.23
C LEU A 18 -1.79 0.16 -30.34
N ARG A 19 -1.02 1.22 -30.03
CA ARG A 19 -1.52 2.38 -29.29
C ARG A 19 -2.64 3.05 -30.07
N GLY A 20 -2.41 3.38 -31.34
CA GLY A 20 -3.42 4.00 -32.20
C GLY A 20 -4.70 3.17 -32.33
N HIS A 21 -4.59 1.85 -32.51
CA HIS A 21 -5.75 0.95 -32.53
C HIS A 21 -6.48 0.91 -31.17
N THR A 22 -5.74 0.94 -30.07
CA THR A 22 -6.29 0.90 -28.71
C THR A 22 -6.98 2.21 -28.35
N GLU A 23 -6.36 3.35 -28.66
CA GLU A 23 -6.90 4.71 -28.50
C GLU A 23 -8.17 4.91 -29.33
N ALA A 24 -8.13 4.54 -30.62
CA ALA A 24 -9.31 4.54 -31.47
C ALA A 24 -10.39 3.63 -30.88
N GLY A 25 -10.01 2.45 -30.38
CA GLY A 25 -10.91 1.53 -29.73
C GLY A 25 -11.55 2.08 -28.44
N VAL A 26 -10.82 2.81 -27.61
CA VAL A 26 -11.37 3.49 -26.42
C VAL A 26 -12.32 4.61 -26.87
N THR A 27 -11.90 5.42 -27.84
CA THR A 27 -12.68 6.54 -28.37
C THR A 27 -13.99 6.08 -29.00
N ASP A 28 -13.94 5.03 -29.84
CA ASP A 28 -15.10 4.42 -30.48
C ASP A 28 -16.06 3.83 -29.45
N ALA A 29 -15.52 3.16 -28.43
CA ALA A 29 -16.33 2.62 -27.36
C ALA A 29 -17.01 3.75 -26.58
N LEU A 30 -16.29 4.81 -26.21
CA LEU A 30 -16.85 5.99 -25.53
C LEU A 30 -17.88 6.76 -26.40
N ALA A 31 -17.71 6.75 -27.73
CA ALA A 31 -18.61 7.41 -28.68
C ALA A 31 -19.91 6.65 -28.95
N GLN A 32 -20.02 5.38 -28.57
CA GLN A 32 -21.27 4.62 -28.66
C GLN A 32 -22.29 5.14 -27.64
N GLY A 33 -23.21 5.99 -28.11
CA GLY A 33 -24.34 6.52 -27.35
C GLY A 33 -25.56 5.58 -27.31
N ASN A 34 -26.34 5.68 -26.23
CA ASN A 34 -27.65 5.05 -25.97
C ASN A 34 -27.88 3.63 -26.51
N THR A 35 -27.19 2.67 -25.91
CA THR A 35 -27.38 1.22 -26.08
C THR A 35 -28.03 0.59 -24.84
N PRO A 36 -28.70 -0.58 -24.94
CA PRO A 36 -29.27 -1.33 -23.82
C PRO A 36 -28.24 -1.69 -22.73
N MET A 37 -28.70 -2.00 -21.50
CA MET A 37 -27.87 -2.31 -20.30
C MET A 37 -26.66 -3.20 -20.61
N GLN A 38 -26.88 -4.32 -21.29
CA GLN A 38 -25.83 -5.30 -21.60
C GLN A 38 -24.73 -4.74 -22.54
N ALA A 39 -25.09 -3.89 -23.49
CA ALA A 39 -24.15 -3.29 -24.43
C ALA A 39 -23.32 -2.16 -23.78
N ARG A 40 -23.82 -1.52 -22.71
CA ARG A 40 -23.04 -0.56 -21.91
C ARG A 40 -22.03 -1.26 -21.01
N LEU A 41 -22.42 -2.36 -20.37
CA LEU A 41 -21.50 -3.20 -19.60
C LEU A 41 -20.35 -3.71 -20.49
N GLU A 42 -20.69 -4.25 -21.66
CA GLU A 42 -19.70 -4.70 -22.65
C GLU A 42 -18.78 -3.55 -23.10
N ARG A 43 -19.34 -2.34 -23.31
CA ARG A 43 -18.56 -1.14 -23.62
C ARG A 43 -17.61 -0.77 -22.49
N ASP A 44 -18.08 -0.72 -21.25
CA ASP A 44 -17.30 -0.22 -20.11
C ASP A 44 -16.19 -1.18 -19.70
N ILE A 45 -16.45 -2.50 -19.73
CA ILE A 45 -15.41 -3.53 -19.59
C ILE A 45 -14.34 -3.34 -20.67
N LEU A 46 -14.77 -3.14 -21.91
CA LEU A 46 -13.88 -2.97 -23.04
C LEU A 46 -13.12 -1.64 -22.99
N VAL A 47 -13.70 -0.56 -22.46
CA VAL A 47 -13.01 0.71 -22.19
C VAL A 47 -11.98 0.53 -21.10
N ALA A 48 -12.32 -0.12 -19.98
CA ALA A 48 -11.39 -0.35 -18.88
C ALA A 48 -10.21 -1.24 -19.30
N GLU A 49 -10.48 -2.35 -20.01
CA GLU A 49 -9.45 -3.25 -20.53
C GLU A 49 -8.54 -2.54 -21.54
N ARG A 50 -9.12 -1.81 -22.51
CA ARG A 50 -8.36 -1.05 -23.50
C ARG A 50 -7.57 0.10 -22.87
N SER A 51 -8.11 0.78 -21.88
CA SER A 51 -7.40 1.86 -21.16
C SER A 51 -6.22 1.31 -20.37
N GLY A 52 -6.37 0.15 -19.73
CA GLY A 52 -5.27 -0.55 -19.06
C GLY A 52 -4.16 -0.97 -20.04
N LEU A 53 -4.54 -1.54 -21.19
CA LEU A 53 -3.60 -1.87 -22.26
C LEU A 53 -2.89 -0.62 -22.82
N LEU A 54 -3.63 0.47 -23.01
CA LEU A 54 -3.08 1.74 -23.49
C LEU A 54 -2.07 2.33 -22.49
N ALA A 55 -2.38 2.30 -21.19
CA ALA A 55 -1.46 2.72 -20.14
C ALA A 55 -0.18 1.89 -20.16
N ALA A 56 -0.31 0.56 -20.28
CA ALA A 56 0.85 -0.34 -20.41
C ALA A 56 1.68 -0.05 -21.67
N LEU A 57 1.04 0.22 -22.81
CA LEU A 57 1.75 0.56 -24.04
C LEU A 57 2.45 1.94 -23.95
N ASN A 58 1.81 2.93 -23.32
CA ASN A 58 2.35 4.28 -23.15
C ASN A 58 3.55 4.31 -22.18
N ALA A 59 3.53 3.47 -21.15
CA ALA A 59 4.62 3.36 -20.19
C ALA A 59 5.93 2.83 -20.81
N VAL A 60 5.86 2.25 -22.01
CA VAL A 60 6.98 1.59 -22.69
C VAL A 60 7.77 2.52 -23.63
N ASP A 61 7.49 3.83 -23.63
CA ASP A 61 8.27 4.83 -24.41
C ASP A 61 9.75 4.96 -23.99
N GLY A 62 10.17 4.26 -22.93
CA GLY A 62 11.57 4.03 -22.55
C GLY A 62 12.23 2.92 -23.37
N SER A 63 13.07 2.08 -22.75
CA SER A 63 13.76 0.95 -23.40
C SER A 63 12.79 -0.24 -23.61
N LEU A 64 12.23 -0.46 -24.80
CA LEU A 64 11.29 -1.56 -25.02
C LEU A 64 11.99 -2.94 -25.03
N CYS A 65 13.09 -3.02 -25.77
CA CYS A 65 13.91 -4.22 -25.93
C CYS A 65 15.31 -3.91 -25.39
N PHE A 66 15.82 -4.81 -24.55
CA PHE A 66 17.09 -4.63 -23.87
C PHE A 66 18.05 -5.80 -24.07
N GLY A 67 17.58 -6.89 -24.66
CA GLY A 67 18.35 -8.11 -24.76
C GLY A 67 18.05 -8.89 -26.03
N ARG A 68 19.00 -9.73 -26.42
CA ARG A 68 18.79 -10.82 -27.37
C ARG A 68 19.55 -12.06 -26.91
N ILE A 69 18.91 -13.21 -27.01
CA ILE A 69 19.54 -14.52 -26.83
C ILE A 69 19.61 -15.25 -28.18
N ASP A 70 20.79 -15.78 -28.48
CA ASP A 70 21.05 -16.57 -29.68
C ASP A 70 21.33 -18.02 -29.24
N PHE A 71 20.46 -18.96 -29.61
CA PHE A 71 20.62 -20.38 -29.29
C PHE A 71 21.59 -21.08 -30.24
N THR A 72 22.20 -22.18 -29.79
CA THR A 72 23.03 -23.05 -30.64
C THR A 72 22.24 -23.69 -31.78
N SER A 73 20.92 -23.80 -31.65
CA SER A 73 20.00 -24.24 -32.71
C SER A 73 19.85 -23.24 -33.87
N GLY A 74 20.37 -22.00 -33.73
CA GLY A 74 20.22 -20.91 -34.68
C GLY A 74 18.98 -20.04 -34.44
N THR A 75 18.13 -20.41 -33.47
CA THR A 75 16.96 -19.62 -33.05
C THR A 75 17.40 -18.36 -32.30
N ARG A 76 16.74 -17.23 -32.54
CA ARG A 76 17.03 -15.95 -31.89
C ARG A 76 15.77 -15.37 -31.28
N HIS A 77 15.88 -14.91 -30.04
CA HIS A 77 14.79 -14.25 -29.34
C HIS A 77 15.26 -12.92 -28.80
N HIS A 78 14.54 -11.84 -29.13
CA HIS A 78 14.71 -10.56 -28.48
C HIS A 78 13.89 -10.54 -27.20
N ILE A 79 14.47 -10.02 -26.13
CA ILE A 79 13.88 -9.96 -24.80
C ILE A 79 13.56 -8.50 -24.49
N GLY A 80 12.35 -8.26 -24.01
CA GLY A 80 11.84 -6.93 -23.69
C GLY A 80 10.95 -6.90 -22.46
N ARG A 81 10.55 -5.68 -22.10
CA ARG A 81 9.70 -5.43 -20.93
C ARG A 81 8.29 -5.99 -21.09
N ILE A 82 7.80 -6.01 -22.34
CA ILE A 82 6.49 -6.55 -22.71
C ILE A 82 6.63 -7.53 -23.88
N GLY A 83 5.71 -8.49 -23.96
CA GLY A 83 5.59 -9.38 -25.12
C GLY A 83 4.91 -8.69 -26.30
N LEU A 84 5.52 -8.74 -27.49
CA LEU A 84 4.92 -8.23 -28.72
C LEU A 84 4.80 -9.32 -29.78
N ARG A 85 3.68 -9.30 -30.49
CA ARG A 85 3.34 -10.25 -31.56
C ARG A 85 3.07 -9.52 -32.86
N THR A 86 3.46 -10.14 -33.96
CA THR A 86 3.07 -9.72 -35.31
C THR A 86 1.55 -9.78 -35.47
N ASP A 87 1.06 -9.07 -36.50
CA ASP A 87 -0.33 -9.11 -36.93
C ASP A 87 -0.54 -10.16 -38.04
N ASP A 88 0.07 -11.32 -37.89
CA ASP A 88 -0.16 -12.47 -38.75
C ASP A 88 -1.18 -13.43 -38.12
N ALA A 89 -1.65 -14.40 -38.91
CA ALA A 89 -2.61 -15.40 -38.44
C ALA A 89 -2.06 -16.27 -37.30
N GLU A 90 -0.75 -16.43 -37.23
CA GLU A 90 -0.04 -17.26 -36.25
C GLU A 90 0.31 -16.51 -34.96
N ARG A 91 0.09 -15.18 -34.92
CA ARG A 91 0.45 -14.28 -33.82
C ARG A 91 1.90 -14.49 -33.38
N THR A 92 2.81 -14.51 -34.34
CA THR A 92 4.23 -14.84 -34.14
C THR A 92 4.87 -13.89 -33.13
N PRO A 93 5.56 -14.39 -32.09
CA PRO A 93 6.23 -13.54 -31.12
C PRO A 93 7.45 -12.86 -31.75
N VAL A 94 7.47 -11.52 -31.72
CA VAL A 94 8.60 -10.70 -32.20
C VAL A 94 9.49 -10.28 -31.04
N LEU A 95 8.87 -9.99 -29.89
CA LEU A 95 9.55 -9.65 -28.65
C LEU A 95 9.02 -10.55 -27.55
N ILE A 96 9.93 -11.23 -26.87
CA ILE A 96 9.61 -12.09 -25.74
C ILE A 96 9.59 -11.25 -24.48
N ASP A 97 8.52 -11.41 -23.70
CA ASP A 97 8.42 -10.82 -22.38
C ASP A 97 9.46 -11.44 -21.44
N TRP A 98 10.18 -10.61 -20.70
CA TRP A 98 11.19 -11.06 -19.74
C TRP A 98 10.67 -12.05 -18.69
N ARG A 99 9.35 -12.03 -18.42
CA ARG A 99 8.68 -12.92 -17.45
C ARG A 99 8.47 -14.32 -17.99
N ALA A 100 8.51 -14.52 -19.31
CA ALA A 100 8.34 -15.84 -19.91
C ALA A 100 9.50 -16.78 -19.58
N ASP A 101 9.22 -18.08 -19.42
CA ASP A 101 10.25 -19.08 -19.10
C ASP A 101 11.34 -19.18 -20.17
N VAL A 102 10.99 -18.95 -21.44
CA VAL A 102 11.95 -18.92 -22.55
C VAL A 102 12.96 -17.77 -22.45
N ALA A 103 12.67 -16.73 -21.65
CA ALA A 103 13.60 -15.65 -21.37
C ALA A 103 14.57 -15.96 -20.19
N ARG A 104 14.31 -17.00 -19.38
CA ARG A 104 15.16 -17.34 -18.22
C ARG A 104 16.65 -17.52 -18.55
N PRO A 105 17.04 -18.15 -19.67
CA PRO A 105 18.45 -18.25 -20.04
C PRO A 105 19.14 -16.88 -20.17
N PHE A 106 18.41 -15.79 -20.46
CA PHE A 106 19.00 -14.46 -20.49
C PHE A 106 19.59 -14.03 -19.14
N TYR A 107 19.05 -14.52 -18.00
CA TYR A 107 19.55 -14.18 -16.67
C TYR A 107 20.45 -15.26 -16.07
N LEU A 108 20.10 -16.53 -16.29
CA LEU A 108 20.72 -17.65 -15.59
C LEU A 108 21.90 -18.27 -16.34
N ALA A 109 21.99 -18.07 -17.67
CA ALA A 109 23.05 -18.70 -18.44
C ALA A 109 24.42 -18.09 -18.09
N THR A 110 25.40 -18.97 -17.95
CA THR A 110 26.81 -18.65 -17.71
C THR A 110 27.68 -19.45 -18.69
N GLY A 111 28.95 -19.08 -18.85
CA GLY A 111 29.89 -19.87 -19.67
C GLY A 111 30.06 -21.33 -19.20
N HIS A 112 29.74 -21.63 -17.93
CA HIS A 112 29.74 -23.00 -17.40
C HIS A 112 28.41 -23.72 -17.64
N THR A 113 27.29 -23.01 -17.52
CA THR A 113 25.94 -23.54 -17.75
C THR A 113 25.24 -22.67 -18.79
N PRO A 114 25.50 -22.89 -20.10
CA PRO A 114 25.05 -21.99 -21.16
C PRO A 114 23.54 -22.10 -21.45
N MET A 115 22.84 -23.11 -20.90
CA MET A 115 21.40 -23.33 -21.10
C MET A 115 20.98 -23.37 -22.58
N GLY A 116 21.86 -23.88 -23.45
CA GLY A 116 21.66 -23.95 -24.91
C GLY A 116 21.91 -22.63 -25.66
N LEU A 117 22.35 -21.58 -24.97
CA LEU A 117 22.74 -20.32 -25.58
C LEU A 117 24.14 -20.43 -26.19
N ARG A 118 24.26 -19.88 -27.40
CA ARG A 118 25.54 -19.58 -28.03
C ARG A 118 26.05 -18.22 -27.57
N ARG A 119 25.17 -17.22 -27.54
CA ARG A 119 25.49 -15.83 -27.22
C ARG A 119 24.32 -15.12 -26.55
N ARG A 120 24.64 -14.21 -25.64
CA ARG A 120 23.74 -13.22 -25.06
C ARG A 120 24.19 -11.82 -25.51
N ARG A 121 23.25 -10.98 -25.93
CA ARG A 121 23.49 -9.57 -26.30
C ARG A 121 22.66 -8.68 -25.41
N HIS A 122 23.27 -7.67 -24.83
CA HIS A 122 22.59 -6.58 -24.15
C HIS A 122 22.54 -5.35 -25.09
N LEU A 123 21.42 -4.65 -25.06
CA LEU A 123 21.17 -3.45 -25.84
C LEU A 123 20.93 -2.28 -24.89
N SER A 124 21.78 -1.26 -24.97
CA SER A 124 21.54 0.01 -24.30
C SER A 124 20.79 0.94 -25.24
N THR A 125 19.71 1.54 -24.76
CA THR A 125 18.90 2.48 -25.54
C THR A 125 18.65 3.77 -24.77
N GLU A 126 18.62 4.87 -25.50
CA GLU A 126 18.20 6.19 -25.02
C GLU A 126 16.93 6.56 -25.79
N GLY A 127 15.77 6.43 -25.14
CA GLY A 127 14.48 6.38 -25.81
C GLY A 127 14.47 5.28 -26.87
N ARG A 128 14.19 5.66 -28.12
CA ARG A 128 14.11 4.74 -29.28
C ARG A 128 15.46 4.49 -29.97
N ARG A 129 16.55 5.13 -29.51
CA ARG A 129 17.87 5.05 -30.16
C ARG A 129 18.78 4.05 -29.43
N VAL A 130 19.35 3.10 -30.16
CA VAL A 130 20.39 2.20 -29.66
C VAL A 130 21.69 2.98 -29.47
N THR A 131 22.23 2.98 -28.26
CA THR A 131 23.46 3.69 -27.89
C THR A 131 24.67 2.77 -27.78
N ALA A 132 24.48 1.55 -27.27
CA ALA A 132 25.55 0.57 -27.11
C ALA A 132 25.05 -0.86 -27.27
N LEU A 133 25.97 -1.77 -27.61
CA LEU A 133 25.74 -3.21 -27.70
C LEU A 133 26.87 -3.91 -26.95
N HIS A 134 26.50 -4.91 -26.14
CA HIS A 134 27.45 -5.73 -25.39
C HIS A 134 27.12 -7.21 -25.62
N ASP A 135 28.09 -7.96 -26.13
CA ASP A 135 27.96 -9.39 -26.41
C ASP A 135 28.74 -10.21 -25.39
N GLU A 136 28.07 -11.23 -24.87
CA GLU A 136 28.65 -12.25 -24.02
C GLU A 136 28.59 -13.60 -24.74
N ILE A 137 29.76 -14.21 -24.91
CA ILE A 137 29.90 -15.49 -25.60
C ILE A 137 29.80 -16.59 -24.55
N LEU A 138 28.76 -17.41 -24.64
CA LEU A 138 28.46 -18.48 -23.70
C LEU A 138 28.92 -19.85 -24.20
N ASP A 139 28.99 -20.03 -25.53
CA ASP A 139 29.59 -21.20 -26.15
C ASP A 139 31.07 -20.96 -26.46
N LEU A 140 31.96 -21.65 -25.74
CA LEU A 140 33.41 -21.58 -25.93
C LEU A 140 33.87 -22.04 -27.33
N GLY A 141 33.02 -22.78 -28.06
CA GLY A 141 33.22 -23.16 -29.45
C GLY A 141 32.91 -22.03 -30.45
N ASP A 142 32.27 -20.94 -30.01
CA ASP A 142 31.92 -19.82 -30.88
C ASP A 142 33.16 -18.97 -31.23
N ARG A 143 33.51 -19.03 -32.52
CA ARG A 143 34.62 -18.28 -33.11
C ARG A 143 34.18 -16.97 -33.77
N GLU A 144 32.88 -16.74 -33.89
CA GLU A 144 32.36 -15.51 -34.47
C GLU A 144 32.66 -14.35 -33.52
N ARG A 145 33.23 -13.27 -34.07
CA ARG A 145 33.50 -12.04 -33.31
C ARG A 145 32.77 -10.85 -33.92
N THR A 146 32.05 -10.10 -33.10
CA THR A 146 31.18 -8.98 -33.48
C THR A 146 31.81 -7.61 -33.23
N GLY A 147 32.89 -7.55 -32.44
CA GLY A 147 33.50 -6.29 -32.00
C GLY A 147 32.73 -5.60 -30.87
N HIS A 148 31.77 -6.30 -30.27
CA HIS A 148 30.98 -5.86 -29.12
C HIS A 148 31.17 -6.77 -27.90
N GLU A 149 32.15 -7.67 -27.94
CA GLU A 149 32.42 -8.59 -26.83
C GLU A 149 32.86 -7.84 -25.59
N ASP A 150 32.22 -8.15 -24.47
CA ASP A 150 32.67 -7.71 -23.16
C ASP A 150 33.66 -8.76 -22.59
N PRO A 151 34.94 -8.39 -22.35
CA PRO A 151 35.92 -9.30 -21.75
C PRO A 151 35.55 -9.72 -20.31
N THR A 152 34.74 -8.91 -19.62
CA THR A 152 34.39 -9.08 -18.21
C THR A 152 32.96 -9.56 -17.99
N GLY A 153 32.06 -9.34 -18.95
CA GLY A 153 30.63 -9.68 -18.85
C GLY A 153 29.79 -8.73 -17.98
N ASP A 154 30.42 -7.76 -17.31
CA ASP A 154 29.79 -6.92 -16.29
C ASP A 154 29.55 -5.46 -16.72
N ALA A 155 29.94 -5.05 -17.94
CA ALA A 155 29.89 -3.64 -18.34
C ALA A 155 28.47 -3.06 -18.29
N VAL A 156 27.47 -3.86 -18.62
CA VAL A 156 26.04 -3.45 -18.61
C VAL A 156 25.56 -3.27 -17.18
N LEU A 157 25.92 -4.18 -16.28
CA LEU A 157 25.60 -4.10 -14.86
C LEU A 157 26.26 -2.86 -14.24
N LEU A 158 27.55 -2.65 -14.49
CA LEU A 158 28.27 -1.48 -13.98
C LEU A 158 27.69 -0.16 -14.50
N ALA A 159 27.38 -0.08 -15.80
CA ALA A 159 26.77 1.11 -16.38
C ALA A 159 25.40 1.44 -15.76
N ALA A 160 24.56 0.42 -15.51
CA ALA A 160 23.27 0.61 -14.84
C ALA A 160 23.41 1.05 -13.37
N LEU A 161 24.45 0.55 -12.68
CA LEU A 161 24.74 0.90 -11.29
C LEU A 161 25.29 2.33 -11.15
N ASP A 162 26.07 2.80 -12.14
CA ASP A 162 26.64 4.14 -12.17
C ASP A 162 25.70 5.22 -12.74
N ALA A 163 24.55 4.83 -13.28
CA ALA A 163 23.53 5.76 -13.74
C ALA A 163 23.07 6.71 -12.61
N ALA A 164 22.99 8.00 -12.93
CA ALA A 164 22.60 9.05 -12.00
C ALA A 164 21.15 8.86 -11.49
N ARG A 165 20.90 9.19 -10.22
CA ARG A 165 19.56 9.03 -9.63
C ARG A 165 18.67 10.24 -9.95
N THR A 166 17.40 10.01 -10.31
CA THR A 166 16.54 11.01 -10.98
C THR A 166 15.29 11.44 -10.20
N GLY A 167 15.10 11.01 -8.96
CA GLY A 167 13.82 11.20 -8.25
C GLY A 167 13.00 9.93 -8.12
N ARG A 168 13.30 8.94 -8.96
CA ARG A 168 12.53 7.71 -9.12
C ARG A 168 13.46 6.51 -9.22
N MET A 169 12.95 5.34 -8.83
CA MET A 169 13.66 4.08 -8.94
C MET A 169 13.71 3.67 -10.41
N HIS A 170 14.88 3.22 -10.85
CA HIS A 170 15.03 2.60 -12.17
C HIS A 170 14.70 1.11 -12.04
N ASP A 171 14.03 0.55 -13.05
CA ASP A 171 13.88 -0.91 -13.13
C ASP A 171 15.25 -1.59 -13.27
N ILE A 172 15.32 -2.85 -12.85
CA ILE A 172 16.56 -3.64 -12.88
C ILE A 172 16.51 -4.75 -13.92
N VAL A 173 15.50 -4.76 -14.81
CA VAL A 173 15.18 -5.92 -15.65
C VAL A 173 16.41 -6.37 -16.44
N GLN A 174 17.20 -5.44 -16.96
CA GLN A 174 18.40 -5.75 -17.75
C GLN A 174 19.55 -6.39 -16.93
N THR A 175 19.49 -6.26 -15.61
CA THR A 175 20.58 -6.52 -14.66
C THR A 175 20.18 -7.50 -13.55
N ILE A 176 19.05 -8.19 -13.69
CA ILE A 176 18.60 -9.20 -12.72
C ILE A 176 19.68 -10.28 -12.59
N GLN A 177 20.08 -10.55 -11.36
CA GLN A 177 21.06 -11.58 -11.02
C GLN A 177 20.41 -12.93 -10.76
N ALA A 178 21.17 -14.02 -10.78
CA ALA A 178 20.62 -15.38 -10.61
C ALA A 178 19.87 -15.58 -9.29
N GLU A 179 20.44 -15.15 -8.16
CA GLU A 179 19.78 -15.20 -6.83
C GLU A 179 18.47 -14.38 -6.81
N GLN A 180 18.44 -13.27 -7.57
CA GLN A 180 17.28 -12.40 -7.68
C GLN A 180 16.19 -13.03 -8.56
N ASP A 181 16.54 -13.68 -9.68
CA ASP A 181 15.59 -14.39 -10.55
C ASP A 181 14.89 -15.53 -9.80
N GLU A 182 15.64 -16.28 -8.98
CA GLU A 182 15.08 -17.35 -8.15
C GLU A 182 13.99 -16.81 -7.20
N ILE A 183 14.26 -15.69 -6.51
CA ILE A 183 13.29 -15.05 -5.63
C ILE A 183 12.11 -14.47 -6.42
N ILE A 184 12.37 -13.82 -7.56
CA ILE A 184 11.31 -13.24 -8.42
C ILE A 184 10.34 -14.34 -8.87
N ARG A 185 10.86 -15.50 -9.27
CA ARG A 185 10.07 -16.62 -9.82
C ARG A 185 9.65 -17.65 -8.79
N ALA A 186 9.97 -17.47 -7.52
CA ALA A 186 9.56 -18.40 -6.47
C ALA A 186 8.02 -18.54 -6.43
N PRO A 187 7.47 -19.69 -6.02
CA PRO A 187 6.02 -19.91 -5.95
C PRO A 187 5.30 -18.82 -5.15
N HIS A 188 4.06 -18.48 -5.51
CA HIS A 188 3.29 -17.44 -4.80
C HIS A 188 2.71 -17.89 -3.45
N ARG A 189 2.61 -19.21 -3.20
CA ARG A 189 1.91 -19.75 -2.02
C ARG A 189 2.81 -19.68 -0.79
N GLY A 190 2.23 -19.30 0.33
CA GLY A 190 2.94 -19.19 1.61
C GLY A 190 3.69 -17.87 1.76
N VAL A 191 4.48 -17.81 2.83
CA VAL A 191 5.26 -16.62 3.21
C VAL A 191 6.70 -16.83 2.77
N LEU A 192 7.21 -15.93 1.93
CA LEU A 192 8.61 -15.86 1.53
C LEU A 192 9.26 -14.64 2.19
N VAL A 193 10.28 -14.88 3.02
CA VAL A 193 11.12 -13.84 3.61
C VAL A 193 12.36 -13.65 2.74
N VAL A 194 12.57 -12.43 2.27
CA VAL A 194 13.73 -12.01 1.49
C VAL A 194 14.57 -11.07 2.36
N GLU A 195 15.59 -11.65 3.00
CA GLU A 195 16.53 -10.91 3.81
C GLU A 195 17.72 -10.44 2.97
N GLY A 196 18.15 -9.21 3.16
CA GLY A 196 19.34 -8.70 2.50
C GLY A 196 19.79 -7.36 3.08
N GLY A 197 21.08 -7.06 3.01
CA GLY A 197 21.59 -5.78 3.48
C GLY A 197 21.29 -4.61 2.52
N PRO A 198 21.75 -3.40 2.83
CA PRO A 198 21.69 -2.26 1.92
C PRO A 198 22.36 -2.57 0.57
N GLY A 199 21.77 -2.07 -0.51
CA GLY A 199 22.33 -2.14 -1.86
C GLY A 199 22.30 -3.52 -2.55
N THR A 200 21.64 -4.53 -1.95
CA THR A 200 21.45 -5.86 -2.56
C THR A 200 20.28 -5.92 -3.57
N GLY A 201 19.50 -4.84 -3.69
CA GLY A 201 18.39 -4.75 -4.65
C GLY A 201 17.05 -5.31 -4.16
N LYS A 202 16.91 -5.65 -2.87
CA LYS A 202 15.68 -6.12 -2.19
C LYS A 202 14.37 -5.54 -2.73
N THR A 203 14.18 -4.22 -2.67
CA THR A 203 12.97 -3.55 -3.14
C THR A 203 12.71 -3.81 -4.62
N ALA A 204 13.76 -3.73 -5.44
CA ALA A 204 13.62 -3.97 -6.87
C ALA A 204 13.22 -5.43 -7.14
N VAL A 205 13.82 -6.40 -6.44
CA VAL A 205 13.43 -7.82 -6.48
C VAL A 205 11.95 -7.99 -6.11
N ALA A 206 11.49 -7.32 -5.05
CA ALA A 206 10.09 -7.38 -4.61
C ALA A 206 9.11 -6.84 -5.67
N LEU A 207 9.43 -5.71 -6.29
CA LEU A 207 8.63 -5.12 -7.36
C LEU A 207 8.59 -6.02 -8.60
N HIS A 208 9.73 -6.57 -9.01
CA HIS A 208 9.80 -7.46 -10.17
C HIS A 208 9.09 -8.79 -9.89
N ARG A 209 9.13 -9.26 -8.65
CA ARG A 209 8.31 -10.38 -8.18
C ARG A 209 6.82 -10.08 -8.32
N ALA A 210 6.33 -8.92 -7.90
CA ALA A 210 4.93 -8.52 -8.10
C ALA A 210 4.53 -8.59 -9.59
N ALA A 211 5.37 -8.05 -10.47
CA ALA A 211 5.15 -8.06 -11.91
C ALA A 211 5.17 -9.48 -12.51
N TYR A 212 6.05 -10.36 -12.02
CA TYR A 212 6.07 -11.77 -12.40
C TYR A 212 4.81 -12.51 -11.93
N LEU A 213 4.40 -12.32 -10.67
CA LEU A 213 3.21 -12.95 -10.12
C LEU A 213 1.93 -12.51 -10.85
N LEU A 214 1.82 -11.23 -11.20
CA LEU A 214 0.70 -10.70 -11.99
C LEU A 214 0.66 -11.28 -13.40
N TYR A 215 1.82 -11.56 -14.00
CA TYR A 215 1.91 -12.23 -15.30
C TYR A 215 1.52 -13.71 -15.22
N GLU A 216 2.14 -14.45 -14.30
CA GLU A 216 1.98 -15.90 -14.16
C GLU A 216 0.60 -16.27 -13.61
N HIS A 217 0.06 -15.45 -12.70
CA HIS A 217 -1.21 -15.70 -12.02
C HIS A 217 -2.27 -14.63 -12.33
N ARG A 218 -2.29 -14.14 -13.58
CA ARG A 218 -3.20 -13.08 -14.03
C ARG A 218 -4.67 -13.34 -13.68
N GLU A 219 -5.14 -14.57 -13.82
CA GLU A 219 -6.55 -14.93 -13.55
C GLU A 219 -6.92 -14.79 -12.06
N LEU A 220 -5.98 -15.14 -11.18
CA LEU A 220 -6.16 -15.06 -9.73
C LEU A 220 -6.01 -13.63 -9.23
N LEU A 221 -4.96 -12.93 -9.68
CA LEU A 221 -4.56 -11.64 -9.13
C LEU A 221 -5.30 -10.45 -9.76
N ALA A 222 -5.80 -10.56 -11.00
CA ALA A 222 -6.62 -9.50 -11.61
C ALA A 222 -7.87 -9.18 -10.78
N LYS A 223 -8.43 -10.17 -10.07
CA LYS A 223 -9.63 -9.99 -9.24
C LYS A 223 -9.35 -9.54 -7.81
N ARG A 224 -8.16 -9.86 -7.27
CA ARG A 224 -7.82 -9.64 -5.85
C ARG A 224 -6.75 -8.58 -5.61
N ALA A 225 -6.13 -8.07 -6.67
CA ALA A 225 -5.01 -7.14 -6.66
C ALA A 225 -3.79 -7.65 -5.86
N VAL A 226 -2.67 -6.93 -5.98
CA VAL A 226 -1.48 -7.10 -5.14
C VAL A 226 -1.32 -5.86 -4.27
N LEU A 227 -1.13 -6.03 -2.97
CA LEU A 227 -0.80 -4.93 -2.05
C LEU A 227 0.71 -4.85 -1.89
N ILE A 228 1.29 -3.66 -2.01
CA ILE A 228 2.66 -3.37 -1.63
C ILE A 228 2.66 -2.34 -0.52
N VAL A 229 3.18 -2.74 0.63
CA VAL A 229 3.31 -1.91 1.82
C VAL A 229 4.72 -1.34 1.89
N GLY A 230 4.84 -0.01 1.85
CA GLY A 230 6.12 0.69 1.97
C GLY A 230 6.29 1.41 3.31
N PRO A 231 7.53 1.77 3.69
CA PRO A 231 7.84 2.43 4.96
C PRO A 231 7.32 3.87 5.07
N ASN A 232 7.24 4.62 3.96
CA ASN A 232 6.80 6.02 3.97
C ASN A 232 6.28 6.46 2.57
N PRO A 233 5.50 7.55 2.49
CA PRO A 233 4.92 8.01 1.21
C PRO A 233 5.97 8.44 0.17
N ALA A 234 7.07 9.06 0.59
CA ALA A 234 8.14 9.47 -0.32
C ALA A 234 8.78 8.27 -1.03
N PHE A 235 8.96 7.17 -0.31
CA PHE A 235 9.41 5.89 -0.86
C PHE A 235 8.39 5.30 -1.85
N LEU A 236 7.09 5.34 -1.53
CA LEU A 236 6.06 4.87 -2.46
C LEU A 236 6.06 5.68 -3.76
N GLY A 237 6.23 7.00 -3.68
CA GLY A 237 6.43 7.86 -4.85
C GLY A 237 7.70 7.53 -5.62
N TYR A 238 8.79 7.19 -4.93
CA TYR A 238 10.06 6.77 -5.53
C TYR A 238 9.92 5.47 -6.34
N ILE A 239 9.16 4.50 -5.86
CA ILE A 239 8.96 3.20 -6.55
C ILE A 239 7.77 3.19 -7.52
N GLY A 240 6.88 4.18 -7.44
CA GLY A 240 5.55 4.16 -8.07
C GLY A 240 5.55 3.99 -9.59
N GLU A 241 6.66 4.28 -10.27
CA GLU A 241 6.75 4.18 -11.74
C GLU A 241 7.36 2.87 -12.23
N VAL A 242 7.96 2.06 -11.35
CA VAL A 242 8.62 0.81 -11.75
C VAL A 242 7.58 -0.15 -12.32
N LEU A 243 6.49 -0.42 -11.60
CA LEU A 243 5.46 -1.36 -12.04
C LEU A 243 4.69 -0.88 -13.29
N PRO A 244 4.26 0.39 -13.39
CA PRO A 244 3.71 0.92 -14.64
C PRO A 244 4.66 0.76 -15.82
N SER A 245 5.96 1.01 -15.65
CA SER A 245 6.96 0.83 -16.72
C SER A 245 7.12 -0.63 -17.20
N LEU A 246 6.68 -1.59 -16.38
CA LEU A 246 6.62 -3.02 -16.71
C LEU A 246 5.25 -3.44 -17.27
N GLY A 247 4.32 -2.51 -17.43
CA GLY A 247 2.97 -2.73 -17.96
C GLY A 247 1.92 -3.16 -16.92
N GLU A 248 2.20 -3.00 -15.62
CA GLU A 248 1.33 -3.49 -14.55
C GLU A 248 0.47 -2.40 -13.90
N THR A 249 -0.84 -2.66 -13.81
CA THR A 249 -1.84 -1.74 -13.22
C THR A 249 -2.62 -2.36 -12.05
N GLY A 250 -2.46 -3.66 -11.80
CA GLY A 250 -3.18 -4.42 -10.76
C GLY A 250 -2.60 -4.33 -9.34
N VAL A 251 -1.91 -3.24 -9.00
CA VAL A 251 -1.17 -3.09 -7.74
C VAL A 251 -1.66 -1.89 -6.94
N LEU A 252 -1.88 -2.09 -5.64
CA LEU A 252 -2.11 -1.03 -4.67
C LEU A 252 -0.82 -0.76 -3.89
N LEU A 253 -0.31 0.47 -3.96
CA LEU A 253 0.78 0.96 -3.13
C LEU A 253 0.18 1.71 -1.94
N ALA A 254 0.52 1.33 -0.71
CA ALA A 254 0.04 2.01 0.49
C ALA A 254 1.08 1.97 1.62
N THR A 255 1.06 2.95 2.50
CA THR A 255 1.74 2.86 3.80
C THR A 255 0.79 2.29 4.85
N VAL A 256 1.31 1.79 5.98
CA VAL A 256 0.46 1.38 7.12
C VAL A 256 -0.49 2.50 7.54
N GLY A 257 -0.04 3.75 7.46
CA GLY A 257 -0.83 4.95 7.80
C GLY A 257 -2.03 5.23 6.87
N GLU A 258 -2.17 4.48 5.78
CA GLU A 258 -3.22 4.65 4.75
C GLU A 258 -4.08 3.40 4.58
N LEU A 259 -3.81 2.33 5.34
CA LEU A 259 -4.54 1.07 5.16
C LEU A 259 -5.99 1.14 5.65
N PHE A 260 -6.34 2.06 6.52
CA PHE A 260 -7.73 2.24 6.96
C PHE A 260 -8.47 3.24 6.04
N PRO A 261 -9.56 2.83 5.36
CA PRO A 261 -10.26 3.69 4.40
C PRO A 261 -10.69 5.03 5.00
N GLY A 262 -10.41 6.12 4.29
CA GLY A 262 -10.75 7.48 4.71
C GLY A 262 -9.84 8.08 5.79
N VAL A 263 -8.81 7.37 6.23
CA VAL A 263 -7.82 7.85 7.20
C VAL A 263 -6.45 7.97 6.52
N LYS A 264 -5.82 9.13 6.69
CA LYS A 264 -4.41 9.34 6.36
C LYS A 264 -3.68 9.82 7.60
N ALA A 265 -2.69 9.05 8.04
CA ALA A 265 -1.86 9.44 9.17
C ALA A 265 -1.04 10.69 8.83
N THR A 266 -1.20 11.74 9.62
CA THR A 266 -0.53 13.05 9.45
C THR A 266 0.19 13.51 10.71
N ALA A 267 -0.13 12.91 11.86
CA ALA A 267 0.55 13.18 13.11
C ALA A 267 1.70 12.19 13.33
N VAL A 268 2.70 12.63 14.11
CA VAL A 268 3.86 11.82 14.50
C VAL A 268 3.78 11.48 15.98
N ASP A 269 3.86 10.19 16.30
CA ASP A 269 3.94 9.72 17.68
C ASP A 269 5.35 9.88 18.27
N SER A 270 5.41 9.99 19.60
CA SER A 270 6.65 9.76 20.31
C SER A 270 7.07 8.29 20.18
N ARG A 271 8.36 7.98 20.36
CA ARG A 271 8.87 6.60 20.30
C ARG A 271 8.14 5.69 21.31
N ALA A 272 7.92 6.18 22.53
CA ALA A 272 7.22 5.43 23.57
C ALA A 272 5.74 5.20 23.22
N ALA A 273 5.05 6.20 22.68
CA ALA A 273 3.66 6.07 22.28
C ALA A 273 3.47 5.04 21.16
N ALA A 274 4.34 5.08 20.13
CA ALA A 274 4.32 4.13 19.02
C ALA A 274 4.63 2.70 19.50
N GLU A 275 5.54 2.54 20.47
CA GLU A 275 5.84 1.25 21.10
C GLU A 275 4.60 0.65 21.77
N VAL A 276 3.99 1.40 22.71
CA VAL A 276 2.82 0.95 23.47
C VAL A 276 1.66 0.58 22.55
N LYS A 277 1.31 1.46 21.60
CA LYS A 277 0.24 1.21 20.61
C LYS A 277 0.53 0.02 19.70
N GLY A 278 1.81 -0.28 19.47
CA GLY A 278 2.23 -1.34 18.56
C GLY A 278 2.17 -2.75 19.15
N ARG A 279 2.11 -2.89 20.49
CA ARG A 279 2.14 -4.18 21.19
C ARG A 279 0.90 -5.04 20.88
N ALA A 280 1.08 -6.36 20.89
CA ALA A 280 0.02 -7.31 20.53
C ALA A 280 -1.14 -7.35 21.56
N ASP A 281 -0.85 -7.10 22.85
CA ASP A 281 -1.81 -7.04 23.95
C ASP A 281 -2.79 -5.85 23.82
N MET A 282 -2.45 -4.85 23.01
CA MET A 282 -3.35 -3.73 22.72
C MET A 282 -4.67 -4.20 22.08
N ALA A 283 -4.69 -5.35 21.40
CA ALA A 283 -5.92 -5.95 20.90
C ALA A 283 -6.87 -6.36 22.06
N ASP A 284 -6.33 -6.95 23.12
CA ASP A 284 -7.09 -7.33 24.30
C ASP A 284 -7.55 -6.10 25.09
N VAL A 285 -6.69 -5.08 25.19
CA VAL A 285 -7.02 -3.78 25.78
C VAL A 285 -8.20 -3.14 25.05
N LEU A 286 -8.18 -3.08 23.71
CA LEU A 286 -9.31 -2.55 22.94
C LEU A 286 -10.60 -3.37 23.14
N ALA A 287 -10.49 -4.70 23.28
CA ALA A 287 -11.63 -5.54 23.56
C ALA A 287 -12.22 -5.26 24.97
N GLU A 288 -11.39 -4.94 25.96
CA GLU A 288 -11.84 -4.48 27.27
C GLU A 288 -12.49 -3.10 27.20
N VAL A 289 -11.90 -2.15 26.49
CA VAL A 289 -12.49 -0.81 26.28
C VAL A 289 -13.88 -0.95 25.65
N VAL A 290 -14.06 -1.81 24.65
CA VAL A 290 -15.39 -2.08 24.04
C VAL A 290 -16.39 -2.62 25.07
N ARG A 291 -15.94 -3.43 26.04
CA ARG A 291 -16.83 -3.96 27.09
C ARG A 291 -17.32 -2.90 28.05
N ASP A 292 -16.57 -1.82 28.27
CA ASP A 292 -16.98 -0.72 29.15
C ASP A 292 -18.14 0.09 28.58
N TRP A 293 -18.28 0.10 27.25
CA TRP A 293 -19.44 0.68 26.57
C TRP A 293 -20.72 -0.18 26.72
N GLN A 294 -20.64 -1.37 27.30
CA GLN A 294 -21.79 -2.24 27.57
C GLN A 294 -22.22 -2.05 29.03
N ALA A 295 -22.81 -0.88 29.26
CA ALA A 295 -23.09 -0.34 30.57
C ALA A 295 -24.20 -1.13 31.30
N LEU A 296 -24.22 -0.99 32.62
CA LEU A 296 -25.36 -1.34 33.46
C LEU A 296 -26.07 -0.03 33.88
N PRO A 297 -27.38 -0.06 34.13
CA PRO A 297 -28.10 1.11 34.58
C PRO A 297 -27.61 1.52 35.99
N ASP A 298 -27.19 2.77 36.13
CA ASP A 298 -26.88 3.42 37.41
C ASP A 298 -27.30 4.90 37.37
N PRO A 299 -28.40 5.31 38.04
CA PRO A 299 -29.38 4.47 38.75
C PRO A 299 -30.32 3.69 37.80
N VAL A 300 -31.27 2.92 38.36
CA VAL A 300 -32.32 2.19 37.62
C VAL A 300 -33.04 3.11 36.62
N ILE A 301 -33.23 2.64 35.39
CA ILE A 301 -33.90 3.38 34.33
C ILE A 301 -35.41 3.14 34.44
N ALA A 302 -36.18 4.21 34.59
CA ALA A 302 -37.64 4.18 34.58
C ALA A 302 -38.14 4.54 33.18
N ILE A 303 -39.01 3.70 32.61
CA ILE A 303 -39.63 3.90 31.29
C ILE A 303 -41.13 4.01 31.49
N GLU A 304 -41.72 5.12 31.06
CA GLU A 304 -43.18 5.30 31.07
C GLU A 304 -43.80 4.70 29.80
N HIS A 305 -44.76 3.79 29.96
CA HIS A 305 -45.50 3.20 28.85
C HIS A 305 -46.96 2.98 29.26
N ASP A 306 -47.91 3.61 28.55
CA ASP A 306 -49.35 3.48 28.79
C ASP A 306 -49.79 3.60 30.26
N ARG A 307 -49.23 4.60 30.96
CA ARG A 307 -49.45 4.95 32.38
C ARG A 307 -48.83 3.98 33.39
N GLU A 308 -48.09 2.98 32.93
CA GLU A 308 -47.25 2.10 33.74
C GLU A 308 -45.79 2.56 33.70
N ILE A 309 -45.07 2.32 34.80
CA ILE A 309 -43.62 2.62 34.90
C ILE A 309 -42.85 1.30 34.92
N LEU A 310 -42.20 0.96 33.81
CA LEU A 310 -41.34 -0.22 33.69
C LEU A 310 -39.94 0.14 34.22
N MET A 311 -39.39 -0.68 35.10
CA MET A 311 -38.11 -0.42 35.77
C MET A 311 -37.05 -1.38 35.25
N LEU A 312 -36.05 -0.85 34.54
CA LEU A 312 -34.88 -1.62 34.08
C LEU A 312 -33.77 -1.54 35.14
N ASP A 313 -33.73 -2.56 36.01
CA ASP A 313 -32.70 -2.71 37.02
C ASP A 313 -31.40 -3.34 36.48
N ASP A 314 -30.36 -3.35 37.33
CA ASP A 314 -29.05 -3.87 36.99
C ASP A 314 -29.06 -5.38 36.74
N GLY A 315 -29.91 -6.14 37.45
CA GLY A 315 -30.06 -7.58 37.32
C GLY A 315 -30.60 -7.99 35.94
N LEU A 316 -31.69 -7.37 35.51
CA LEU A 316 -32.32 -7.62 34.21
C LEU A 316 -31.38 -7.26 33.06
N VAL A 317 -30.77 -6.07 33.11
CA VAL A 317 -29.83 -5.63 32.08
C VAL A 317 -28.57 -6.51 32.07
N LYS A 318 -28.08 -6.94 33.23
CA LYS A 318 -26.93 -7.86 33.31
C LYS A 318 -27.23 -9.19 32.63
N MET A 319 -28.42 -9.76 32.84
CA MET A 319 -28.82 -11.00 32.16
C MET A 319 -28.90 -10.83 30.64
N ALA A 320 -29.51 -9.74 30.17
CA ALA A 320 -29.57 -9.41 28.74
C ALA A 320 -28.15 -9.26 28.15
N ARG A 321 -27.28 -8.51 28.83
CA ARG A 321 -25.88 -8.31 28.43
C ARG A 321 -25.08 -9.61 28.37
N GLU A 322 -25.19 -10.48 29.38
CA GLU A 322 -24.48 -11.75 29.41
C GLU A 322 -24.95 -12.70 28.30
N ARG A 323 -26.26 -12.75 28.02
CA ARG A 323 -26.82 -13.50 26.88
C ARG A 323 -26.31 -12.96 25.55
N THR A 324 -26.30 -11.64 25.36
CA THR A 324 -25.76 -11.01 24.16
C THR A 324 -24.27 -11.31 23.99
N ARG A 325 -23.47 -11.23 25.05
CA ARG A 325 -22.03 -11.57 25.02
C ARG A 325 -21.79 -13.02 24.66
N ALA A 326 -22.64 -13.94 25.11
CA ALA A 326 -22.52 -15.36 24.82
C ALA A 326 -22.68 -15.69 23.32
N ALA A 327 -23.30 -14.80 22.53
CA ALA A 327 -23.40 -14.96 21.08
C ALA A 327 -22.05 -14.79 20.34
N GLY A 328 -21.05 -14.17 20.98
CA GLY A 328 -19.73 -13.97 20.39
C GLY A 328 -19.70 -13.04 19.17
N LEU A 329 -20.74 -12.21 19.00
CA LEU A 329 -20.86 -11.26 17.89
C LEU A 329 -20.12 -9.95 18.18
N PRO A 330 -19.66 -9.22 17.14
CA PRO A 330 -19.11 -7.87 17.29
C PRO A 330 -20.11 -6.90 17.93
N HIS A 331 -19.64 -5.88 18.65
CA HIS A 331 -20.48 -5.01 19.50
C HIS A 331 -21.68 -4.37 18.78
N ASN A 332 -21.48 -3.77 17.61
CA ASN A 332 -22.58 -3.13 16.86
C ASN A 332 -23.55 -4.16 16.28
N VAL A 333 -23.07 -5.35 15.91
CA VAL A 333 -23.91 -6.45 15.39
C VAL A 333 -24.69 -7.12 16.52
N ALA A 334 -24.05 -7.28 17.69
CA ALA A 334 -24.64 -7.83 18.90
C ALA A 334 -25.75 -6.94 19.48
N ARG A 335 -25.77 -5.65 19.12
CA ARG A 335 -26.80 -4.70 19.56
C ARG A 335 -28.20 -5.17 19.18
N GLU A 336 -28.42 -5.75 18.01
CA GLU A 336 -29.72 -6.30 17.60
C GLU A 336 -30.22 -7.38 18.56
N HIS A 337 -29.30 -8.23 19.04
CA HIS A 337 -29.64 -9.29 19.99
C HIS A 337 -29.96 -8.69 21.37
N PHE A 338 -29.23 -7.65 21.77
CA PHE A 338 -29.51 -6.90 22.99
C PHE A 338 -30.87 -6.18 22.93
N GLU A 339 -31.17 -5.50 21.81
CA GLU A 339 -32.47 -4.89 21.53
C GLU A 339 -33.60 -5.91 21.69
N GLY A 340 -33.46 -7.09 21.07
CA GLY A 340 -34.43 -8.18 21.20
C GLY A 340 -34.60 -8.67 22.64
N HIS A 341 -33.51 -8.80 23.40
CA HIS A 341 -33.58 -9.21 24.81
C HIS A 341 -34.29 -8.17 25.68
N ILE A 342 -33.96 -6.88 25.54
CA ILE A 342 -34.60 -5.80 26.30
C ILE A 342 -36.09 -5.69 25.95
N LEU A 343 -36.44 -5.72 24.66
CA LEU A 343 -37.85 -5.68 24.23
C LEU A 343 -38.64 -6.86 24.78
N ASN A 344 -38.09 -8.08 24.73
CA ASN A 344 -38.76 -9.25 25.29
C ASN A 344 -38.93 -9.13 26.81
N THR A 345 -37.91 -8.66 27.53
CA THR A 345 -38.01 -8.44 28.99
C THR A 345 -39.06 -7.40 29.35
N LEU A 346 -39.11 -6.27 28.63
CA LEU A 346 -40.12 -5.23 28.85
C LEU A 346 -41.53 -5.73 28.48
N THR A 347 -41.65 -6.52 27.41
CA THR A 347 -42.90 -7.16 26.99
C THR A 347 -43.40 -8.11 28.07
N GLU A 348 -42.53 -8.98 28.60
CA GLU A 348 -42.87 -9.89 29.70
C GLU A 348 -43.32 -9.12 30.95
N MET A 349 -42.60 -8.05 31.33
CA MET A 349 -42.97 -7.20 32.48
C MET A 349 -44.32 -6.50 32.31
N TYR A 350 -44.61 -5.97 31.12
CA TYR A 350 -45.87 -5.29 30.85
C TYR A 350 -47.03 -6.28 30.74
N ALA A 351 -46.82 -7.42 30.06
CA ALA A 351 -47.78 -8.50 29.94
C ALA A 351 -48.15 -9.08 31.31
N GLU A 352 -47.18 -9.24 32.23
CA GLU A 352 -47.45 -9.68 33.60
C GLU A 352 -48.32 -8.68 34.38
N ARG A 353 -48.15 -7.37 34.14
CA ARG A 353 -48.93 -6.33 34.83
C ARG A 353 -50.35 -6.16 34.28
N VAL A 354 -50.51 -6.23 32.96
CA VAL A 354 -51.79 -5.96 32.28
C VAL A 354 -52.61 -7.24 32.05
N GLY A 355 -51.92 -8.37 31.86
CA GLY A 355 -52.50 -9.64 31.42
C GLY A 355 -52.78 -10.67 32.51
N THR A 356 -52.42 -10.41 33.76
CA THR A 356 -52.64 -11.36 34.87
C THR A 356 -54.04 -11.19 35.46
N ASP A 357 -54.83 -12.26 35.50
CA ASP A 357 -56.14 -12.27 36.16
C ASP A 357 -55.98 -12.00 37.68
N PRO A 358 -56.60 -10.94 38.24
CA PRO A 358 -56.48 -10.62 39.66
C PRO A 358 -57.05 -11.66 40.63
N PHE A 359 -57.87 -12.61 40.16
CA PHE A 359 -58.58 -13.60 40.98
C PHE A 359 -57.89 -14.97 41.02
N ASP A 360 -57.23 -15.40 39.94
CA ASP A 360 -56.59 -16.72 39.88
C ASP A 360 -55.15 -16.72 39.33
N GLY A 361 -54.63 -15.57 38.89
CA GLY A 361 -53.26 -15.42 38.40
C GLY A 361 -52.99 -16.04 37.04
N THR A 362 -54.03 -16.44 36.29
CA THR A 362 -53.87 -16.97 34.94
C THR A 362 -53.58 -15.85 33.94
N SER A 363 -52.80 -16.16 32.89
CA SER A 363 -52.55 -15.23 31.79
C SER A 363 -53.78 -15.14 30.90
N LEU A 364 -54.37 -13.94 30.82
CA LEU A 364 -55.50 -13.61 29.95
C LEU A 364 -55.07 -13.31 28.51
N LEU A 365 -53.77 -13.14 28.27
CA LEU A 365 -53.20 -12.79 26.98
C LEU A 365 -52.90 -14.02 26.14
N ASP A 366 -53.23 -13.95 24.85
CA ASP A 366 -52.84 -14.93 23.85
C ASP A 366 -51.50 -14.55 23.16
N PRO A 367 -50.90 -15.44 22.34
CA PRO A 367 -49.65 -15.13 21.66
C PRO A 367 -49.70 -13.93 20.69
N SER A 368 -50.87 -13.62 20.14
CA SER A 368 -51.06 -12.45 19.28
C SER A 368 -51.11 -11.15 20.10
N ASP A 369 -51.71 -11.19 21.29
CA ASP A 369 -51.70 -10.06 22.22
C ASP A 369 -50.28 -9.72 22.68
N ILE A 370 -49.46 -10.74 23.00
CA ILE A 370 -48.04 -10.54 23.38
C ILE A 370 -47.23 -9.92 22.22
N THR A 371 -47.55 -10.30 20.98
CA THR A 371 -46.89 -9.72 19.80
C THR A 371 -47.29 -8.25 19.64
N GLN A 372 -48.57 -7.92 19.82
CA GLN A 372 -49.04 -6.54 19.78
C GLN A 372 -48.39 -5.66 20.86
N ILE A 373 -48.32 -6.15 22.11
CA ILE A 373 -47.62 -5.45 23.21
C ILE A 373 -46.17 -5.17 22.86
N ARG A 374 -45.49 -6.15 22.25
CA ARG A 374 -44.09 -5.98 21.85
C ARG A 374 -43.94 -4.86 20.81
N ASP A 375 -44.84 -4.79 19.84
CA ASP A 375 -44.84 -3.76 18.80
C ASP A 375 -45.10 -2.36 19.43
N GLU A 376 -46.06 -2.26 20.36
CA GLU A 376 -46.37 -1.02 21.09
C GLU A 376 -45.16 -0.54 21.94
N ILE A 377 -44.47 -1.46 22.62
CA ILE A 377 -43.24 -1.13 23.36
C ILE A 377 -42.12 -0.69 22.41
N ALA A 378 -42.01 -1.30 21.22
CA ALA A 378 -41.03 -0.91 20.22
C ALA A 378 -41.30 0.46 19.60
N GLU A 379 -42.51 1.00 19.69
CA GLU A 379 -42.82 2.37 19.28
C GLU A 379 -42.42 3.42 20.32
N ASN A 380 -42.12 3.03 21.57
CA ASN A 380 -41.77 3.95 22.65
C ASN A 380 -40.35 4.52 22.53
N PRO A 381 -40.16 5.85 22.38
CA PRO A 381 -38.84 6.47 22.28
C PRO A 381 -37.96 6.32 23.53
N GLU A 382 -38.56 6.21 24.72
CA GLU A 382 -37.80 6.06 25.98
C GLU A 382 -37.07 4.72 26.06
N VAL A 383 -37.67 3.66 25.47
CA VAL A 383 -37.04 2.34 25.36
C VAL A 383 -35.78 2.42 24.50
N TRP A 384 -35.87 3.09 23.35
CA TRP A 384 -34.72 3.26 22.47
C TRP A 384 -33.64 4.16 23.07
N ALA A 385 -34.02 5.21 23.80
CA ALA A 385 -33.07 6.05 24.55
C ALA A 385 -32.32 5.24 25.62
N ALA A 386 -33.02 4.36 26.35
CA ALA A 386 -32.41 3.45 27.31
C ALA A 386 -31.45 2.46 26.65
N ILE A 387 -31.85 1.88 25.50
CA ILE A 387 -30.97 0.99 24.71
C ILE A 387 -29.74 1.75 24.20
N ASP A 388 -29.89 2.97 23.71
CA ASP A 388 -28.76 3.81 23.26
C ASP A 388 -27.80 4.17 24.39
N GLN A 389 -28.30 4.35 25.60
CA GLN A 389 -27.49 4.58 26.80
C GLN A 389 -26.72 3.31 27.22
N LEU A 390 -27.38 2.15 27.20
CA LEU A 390 -26.81 0.89 27.68
C LEU A 390 -25.91 0.19 26.65
N TRP A 391 -26.23 0.32 25.37
CA TRP A 391 -25.53 -0.30 24.25
C TRP A 391 -25.43 0.65 23.04
N PRO A 392 -24.64 1.73 23.15
CA PRO A 392 -24.49 2.72 22.09
C PRO A 392 -23.85 2.11 20.83
N ARG A 393 -24.21 2.67 19.67
CA ARG A 393 -23.52 2.43 18.40
C ARG A 393 -22.28 3.30 18.33
N ILE A 394 -21.13 2.68 18.09
CA ILE A 394 -19.84 3.38 18.15
C ILE A 394 -19.08 3.14 16.84
N THR A 395 -18.37 4.17 16.39
CA THR A 395 -17.45 4.06 15.26
C THR A 395 -16.03 3.78 15.76
N PRO A 396 -15.18 3.07 14.98
CA PRO A 396 -13.80 2.80 15.37
C PRO A 396 -13.02 4.08 15.70
N GLN A 397 -13.25 5.15 14.94
CA GLN A 397 -12.63 6.46 15.15
C GLN A 397 -13.01 7.06 16.50
N ARG A 398 -14.28 6.95 16.90
CA ARG A 398 -14.73 7.47 18.20
C ARG A 398 -14.14 6.64 19.34
N LEU A 399 -14.24 5.32 19.25
CA LEU A 399 -13.72 4.40 20.26
C LEU A 399 -12.22 4.65 20.53
N VAL A 400 -11.40 4.70 19.48
CA VAL A 400 -9.95 4.91 19.62
C VAL A 400 -9.64 6.34 20.06
N ALA A 401 -10.37 7.36 19.59
CA ALA A 401 -10.14 8.73 20.02
C ALA A 401 -10.47 8.95 21.50
N ASP A 402 -11.57 8.37 21.99
CA ASP A 402 -12.00 8.45 23.39
C ASP A 402 -11.02 7.67 24.29
N PHE A 403 -10.60 6.47 23.87
CA PHE A 403 -9.57 5.68 24.57
C PHE A 403 -8.23 6.41 24.68
N LEU A 404 -7.74 7.01 23.60
CA LEU A 404 -6.48 7.75 23.63
C LEU A 404 -6.58 9.06 24.43
N ALA A 405 -7.80 9.58 24.65
CA ALA A 405 -8.03 10.73 25.52
C ALA A 405 -7.96 10.36 27.00
N ASP A 406 -8.46 9.20 27.38
CA ASP A 406 -8.38 8.69 28.75
C ASP A 406 -8.03 7.19 28.80
N PRO A 407 -6.74 6.83 28.65
CA PRO A 407 -6.30 5.43 28.63
C PRO A 407 -6.20 4.79 30.04
N VAL A 408 -6.59 5.51 31.09
CA VAL A 408 -6.40 5.06 32.48
C VAL A 408 -7.32 3.88 32.80
N GLY A 409 -6.82 2.94 33.59
CA GLY A 409 -7.58 1.77 34.03
C GLY A 409 -7.44 0.56 33.11
N HIS A 410 -6.98 0.76 31.87
CA HIS A 410 -6.72 -0.31 30.90
C HIS A 410 -5.24 -0.60 30.69
N LEU A 411 -4.36 0.36 31.03
CA LEU A 411 -2.92 0.25 30.89
C LEU A 411 -2.22 0.66 32.19
N PRO A 412 -0.96 0.22 32.40
CA PRO A 412 -0.11 0.79 33.45
C PRO A 412 0.02 2.31 33.30
N ASP A 413 0.12 3.04 34.41
CA ASP A 413 0.13 4.51 34.42
C ASP A 413 1.18 5.15 33.50
N GLU A 414 2.35 4.53 33.38
CA GLU A 414 3.44 4.99 32.50
C GLU A 414 3.05 4.88 31.02
N ASP A 415 2.51 3.73 30.62
CA ASP A 415 2.08 3.46 29.25
C ASP A 415 0.86 4.33 28.88
N ALA A 416 -0.09 4.48 29.82
CA ALA A 416 -1.23 5.38 29.70
C ALA A 416 -0.77 6.83 29.51
N ALA A 417 0.22 7.31 30.28
CA ALA A 417 0.77 8.65 30.13
C ALA A 417 1.50 8.84 28.79
N ALA A 418 2.14 7.80 28.25
CA ALA A 418 2.85 7.87 26.98
C ALA A 418 1.92 8.06 25.78
N ILE A 419 0.74 7.41 25.78
CA ILE A 419 -0.20 7.47 24.65
C ILE A 419 -1.30 8.54 24.79
N ARG A 420 -1.52 9.06 26.01
CA ARG A 420 -2.57 10.04 26.30
C ARG A 420 -2.43 11.28 25.43
N ARG A 421 -3.53 11.66 24.76
CA ARG A 421 -3.61 12.90 23.98
C ARG A 421 -5.05 13.42 23.86
N PRO A 422 -5.28 14.72 23.59
CA PRO A 422 -6.62 15.23 23.36
C PRO A 422 -7.34 14.55 22.18
N VAL A 423 -8.68 14.49 22.23
CA VAL A 423 -9.51 14.02 21.12
C VAL A 423 -9.22 14.86 19.88
N THR A 424 -8.72 14.20 18.83
CA THR A 424 -8.32 14.85 17.57
C THR A 424 -8.62 13.94 16.38
N ARG A 425 -8.73 14.54 15.19
CA ARG A 425 -8.80 13.82 13.91
C ARG A 425 -7.42 13.62 13.27
N ALA A 426 -6.36 14.13 13.90
CA ALA A 426 -4.99 13.95 13.46
C ALA A 426 -4.46 12.58 13.92
N TRP A 427 -4.63 11.58 13.05
CA TRP A 427 -4.18 10.20 13.28
C TRP A 427 -2.68 10.05 13.05
N THR A 428 -2.06 9.15 13.82
CA THR A 428 -0.68 8.71 13.64
C THR A 428 -0.66 7.33 12.96
N VAL A 429 0.51 6.91 12.47
CA VAL A 429 0.67 5.60 11.82
C VAL A 429 0.31 4.46 12.79
N ALA A 430 0.67 4.58 14.06
CA ALA A 430 0.39 3.54 15.07
C ALA A 430 -1.09 3.46 15.48
N ASP A 431 -1.89 4.50 15.22
CA ASP A 431 -3.34 4.46 15.47
C ASP A 431 -4.09 3.62 14.41
N VAL A 432 -3.55 3.51 13.19
CA VAL A 432 -4.25 2.85 12.08
C VAL A 432 -4.52 1.36 12.34
N PRO A 433 -3.56 0.57 12.86
CA PRO A 433 -3.85 -0.78 13.32
C PRO A 433 -4.90 -0.86 14.43
N LEU A 434 -4.95 0.13 15.33
CA LEU A 434 -5.95 0.19 16.40
C LEU A 434 -7.36 0.43 15.84
N LEU A 435 -7.47 1.34 14.85
CA LEU A 435 -8.72 1.60 14.15
C LEU A 435 -9.23 0.35 13.41
N ASP A 436 -8.33 -0.40 12.78
CA ASP A 436 -8.69 -1.65 12.10
C ASP A 436 -9.14 -2.73 13.10
N GLU A 437 -8.44 -2.90 14.23
CA GLU A 437 -8.85 -3.83 15.30
C GLU A 437 -10.19 -3.42 15.93
N ALA A 438 -10.38 -2.12 16.21
CA ALA A 438 -11.64 -1.57 16.69
C ALA A 438 -12.79 -1.84 15.70
N ALA A 439 -12.55 -1.76 14.39
CA ALA A 439 -13.55 -2.08 13.38
C ALA A 439 -13.94 -3.56 13.38
N GLU A 440 -13.01 -4.48 13.67
CA GLU A 440 -13.32 -5.91 13.86
C GLU A 440 -14.16 -6.14 15.12
N LEU A 441 -13.78 -5.53 16.25
CA LEU A 441 -14.49 -5.69 17.53
C LEU A 441 -15.89 -5.09 17.51
N LEU A 442 -16.06 -3.97 16.80
CA LEU A 442 -17.34 -3.30 16.66
C LEU A 442 -18.22 -3.96 15.59
N GLY A 443 -17.64 -4.39 14.47
CA GLY A 443 -18.37 -4.89 13.31
C GLY A 443 -19.16 -3.79 12.58
N VAL A 444 -19.58 -4.10 11.36
CA VAL A 444 -20.44 -3.25 10.55
C VAL A 444 -21.88 -3.72 10.73
N ASP A 445 -22.77 -2.84 11.19
CA ASP A 445 -24.20 -3.14 11.18
C ASP A 445 -24.73 -2.98 9.75
N GLU A 446 -25.14 -4.09 9.15
CA GLU A 446 -25.71 -4.14 7.80
C GLU A 446 -26.93 -3.24 7.62
N ARG A 447 -27.69 -2.92 8.68
CA ARG A 447 -28.85 -2.03 8.62
C ARG A 447 -28.42 -0.57 8.46
N VAL A 448 -27.32 -0.17 9.10
CA VAL A 448 -26.76 1.19 8.92
C VAL A 448 -26.09 1.31 7.56
N ALA A 449 -25.42 0.25 7.10
CA ALA A 449 -24.90 0.18 5.74
C ALA A 449 -26.03 0.31 4.71
N ARG A 450 -27.13 -0.45 4.89
CA ARG A 450 -28.35 -0.35 4.07
C ARG A 450 -28.99 1.04 4.16
N ALA A 451 -29.29 1.55 5.34
CA ALA A 451 -29.91 2.87 5.51
C ALA A 451 -29.03 4.03 5.01
N ARG A 452 -27.70 3.88 5.04
CA ARG A 452 -26.79 4.84 4.42
C ARG A 452 -26.84 4.74 2.90
N ALA A 453 -26.82 3.53 2.35
CA ALA A 453 -27.03 3.32 0.92
C ALA A 453 -28.39 3.89 0.48
N ASP A 454 -29.46 3.66 1.23
CA ASP A 454 -30.80 4.20 0.96
C ASP A 454 -30.81 5.74 0.98
N ARG A 455 -30.14 6.39 1.95
CA ARG A 455 -30.02 7.86 1.98
C ARG A 455 -29.16 8.43 0.85
N GLU A 456 -28.07 7.73 0.51
CA GLU A 456 -27.24 8.09 -0.64
C GLU A 456 -28.05 7.95 -1.94
N ARG A 457 -28.88 6.90 -2.06
CA ARG A 457 -29.86 6.71 -3.13
C ARG A 457 -30.88 7.83 -3.18
N GLU A 458 -31.52 8.18 -2.06
CA GLU A 458 -32.46 9.31 -1.97
C GLU A 458 -31.82 10.63 -2.39
N THR A 459 -30.57 10.87 -1.99
CA THR A 459 -29.82 12.08 -2.37
C THR A 459 -29.51 12.09 -3.87
N GLN A 460 -29.13 10.94 -4.44
CA GLN A 460 -28.89 10.78 -5.88
C GLN A 460 -30.19 10.94 -6.69
N VAL A 461 -31.31 10.40 -6.21
CA VAL A 461 -32.65 10.59 -6.79
C VAL A 461 -33.01 12.07 -6.77
N ALA A 462 -32.82 12.78 -5.65
CA ALA A 462 -33.09 14.21 -5.55
C ALA A 462 -32.19 15.05 -6.47
N TYR A 463 -30.90 14.69 -6.61
CA TYR A 463 -29.99 15.32 -7.56
C TYR A 463 -30.41 15.08 -9.01
N ALA A 464 -30.76 13.84 -9.36
CA ALA A 464 -31.28 13.46 -10.67
C ALA A 464 -32.54 14.27 -11.03
N GLN A 465 -33.44 14.42 -10.06
CA GLN A 465 -34.65 15.23 -10.18
C GLN A 465 -34.32 16.70 -10.43
N GLY A 466 -33.35 17.28 -9.70
CA GLY A 466 -32.86 18.64 -9.95
C GLY A 466 -32.23 18.85 -11.33
N VAL A 467 -31.48 17.86 -11.86
CA VAL A 467 -30.93 17.90 -13.23
C VAL A 467 -32.04 17.85 -14.28
N LEU A 468 -33.05 17.00 -14.07
CA LEU A 468 -34.22 16.93 -14.94
C LEU A 468 -35.01 18.25 -14.92
N ASP A 469 -35.16 18.89 -13.76
CA ASP A 469 -35.85 20.18 -13.62
C ASP A 469 -35.10 21.34 -14.32
N VAL A 470 -33.77 21.38 -14.28
CA VAL A 470 -32.95 22.37 -15.01
C VAL A 470 -33.11 22.21 -16.53
N SER A 471 -33.21 20.96 -17.00
CA SER A 471 -33.47 20.68 -18.42
C SER A 471 -34.90 21.05 -18.84
N TYR A 472 -35.87 21.00 -17.93
CA TYR A 472 -37.24 21.44 -18.12
C TYR A 472 -37.37 22.98 -18.17
N ALA A 473 -36.69 23.68 -17.26
CA ALA A 473 -36.69 25.15 -17.21
C ALA A 473 -36.00 25.81 -18.42
N SER A 474 -35.12 25.08 -19.10
CA SER A 474 -34.42 25.57 -20.31
C SER A 474 -35.29 25.60 -21.58
N ARG A 475 -36.57 25.23 -21.50
CA ARG A 475 -37.52 25.20 -22.64
C ARG A 475 -38.52 26.35 -22.73
N THR A 476 -38.43 27.38 -21.89
CA THR A 476 -39.33 28.54 -22.00
C THR A 476 -38.54 29.82 -22.21
N TYR A 477 -38.47 30.28 -23.47
CA TYR A 477 -38.68 31.68 -23.91
C TYR A 477 -38.40 31.96 -25.41
N GLU A 478 -38.29 30.96 -26.27
CA GLU A 478 -38.36 31.18 -27.73
C GLU A 478 -39.36 30.20 -28.33
N PHE A 479 -40.21 30.66 -29.25
CA PHE A 479 -41.36 29.98 -29.86
C PHE A 479 -42.74 30.17 -29.17
N GLU A 480 -43.14 31.42 -28.97
CA GLU A 480 -44.51 31.81 -29.32
C GLU A 480 -44.51 32.27 -30.77
N ASP A 481 -44.71 31.35 -31.72
CA ASP A 481 -45.53 31.63 -32.90
C ASP A 481 -45.80 30.37 -33.73
N LYS A 482 -47.10 30.11 -33.86
CA LYS A 482 -47.82 29.40 -34.92
C LYS A 482 -47.99 27.88 -34.89
N ASP A 483 -49.28 27.58 -34.78
CA ASP A 483 -50.08 26.57 -35.47
C ASP A 483 -50.01 25.13 -34.96
N ALA A 484 -51.21 24.67 -34.65
CA ALA A 484 -51.55 23.42 -33.99
C ALA A 484 -51.47 22.21 -34.93
N GLU A 485 -51.42 21.06 -34.26
CA GLU A 485 -51.58 19.68 -34.73
C GLU A 485 -50.29 18.95 -35.13
N ASP A 486 -50.08 17.83 -34.41
CA ASP A 486 -49.12 16.75 -34.62
C ASP A 486 -47.63 17.05 -34.39
N SER A 487 -47.28 17.22 -33.12
CA SER A 487 -45.95 16.87 -32.63
C SER A 487 -45.97 16.67 -31.11
N GLU A 488 -46.64 15.63 -30.63
CA GLU A 488 -46.26 15.00 -29.35
C GLU A 488 -44.86 14.40 -29.53
N VAL A 489 -43.82 15.24 -29.46
CA VAL A 489 -42.45 14.76 -29.31
C VAL A 489 -42.39 14.15 -27.92
N LEU A 490 -42.44 12.82 -27.86
CA LEU A 490 -42.02 12.04 -26.69
C LEU A 490 -40.71 12.62 -26.17
N SER A 491 -40.79 13.38 -25.08
CA SER A 491 -39.62 13.98 -24.46
C SER A 491 -38.99 12.94 -23.54
N ALA A 492 -37.69 13.06 -23.25
CA ALA A 492 -36.97 12.11 -22.40
C ALA A 492 -37.61 11.92 -21.00
N HIS A 493 -38.47 12.85 -20.57
CA HIS A 493 -39.21 12.84 -19.31
C HIS A 493 -40.46 11.96 -19.34
N ASP A 494 -41.00 11.62 -20.51
CA ASP A 494 -42.18 10.75 -20.65
C ASP A 494 -41.81 9.25 -20.55
N ILE A 495 -40.51 8.93 -20.51
CA ILE A 495 -39.97 7.56 -20.53
C ILE A 495 -39.15 7.24 -19.26
N ILE A 496 -38.65 8.25 -18.52
CA ILE A 496 -37.65 8.08 -17.47
C ILE A 496 -38.02 8.89 -16.22
N ASP A 497 -38.41 8.17 -15.17
CA ASP A 497 -38.59 8.67 -13.82
C ASP A 497 -37.22 8.86 -13.12
N ALA A 498 -37.13 9.79 -12.17
CA ALA A 498 -35.95 10.11 -11.38
C ALA A 498 -35.34 8.89 -10.67
N GLU A 499 -36.15 7.93 -10.19
CA GLU A 499 -35.69 6.64 -9.65
C GLU A 499 -34.93 5.85 -10.71
N ARG A 500 -35.48 5.72 -11.92
CA ARG A 500 -34.83 5.07 -13.07
C ARG A 500 -33.61 5.82 -13.59
N PHE A 501 -33.45 7.09 -13.27
CA PHE A 501 -32.25 7.88 -13.60
C PHE A 501 -31.17 7.71 -12.54
N ALA A 502 -31.55 7.61 -11.26
CA ALA A 502 -30.65 7.32 -10.14
C ALA A 502 -30.15 5.87 -10.17
N GLU A 503 -31.01 4.89 -10.48
CA GLU A 503 -30.62 3.48 -10.68
C GLU A 503 -29.57 3.31 -11.79
N ARG A 504 -29.55 4.20 -12.79
CA ARG A 504 -28.51 4.21 -13.83
C ARG A 504 -27.16 4.76 -13.38
N GLN A 505 -27.11 5.49 -12.27
CA GLN A 505 -25.88 5.90 -11.60
C GLN A 505 -25.42 4.87 -10.57
N GLU A 506 -26.30 3.94 -10.18
CA GLU A 506 -26.11 3.06 -9.02
C GLU A 506 -25.38 1.74 -9.33
N GLU A 507 -25.31 1.27 -10.58
CA GLU A 507 -24.68 -0.02 -10.91
C GLU A 507 -23.59 0.09 -11.99
N ASP A 508 -22.38 0.44 -11.57
CA ASP A 508 -21.21 -0.46 -11.59
C ASP A 508 -19.94 0.32 -11.23
N ASP A 509 -19.28 -0.14 -10.16
CA ASP A 509 -18.05 0.47 -9.69
C ASP A 509 -16.90 0.27 -10.69
N HIS A 510 -16.72 1.23 -11.60
CA HIS A 510 -15.70 1.23 -12.66
C HIS A 510 -14.25 1.35 -12.15
N ARG A 511 -14.05 1.39 -10.83
CA ARG A 511 -12.73 1.39 -10.20
C ARG A 511 -11.97 0.10 -10.52
N SER A 512 -10.70 0.24 -10.80
CA SER A 512 -9.74 -0.87 -10.88
C SER A 512 -9.78 -1.72 -9.61
N ALA A 513 -9.30 -2.97 -9.69
CA ALA A 513 -9.22 -3.83 -8.50
C ALA A 513 -8.44 -3.18 -7.35
N ALA A 514 -7.41 -2.37 -7.66
CA ALA A 514 -6.64 -1.62 -6.68
C ALA A 514 -7.44 -0.49 -6.02
N GLU A 515 -8.23 0.26 -6.80
CA GLU A 515 -9.07 1.34 -6.29
C GLU A 515 -10.23 0.82 -5.42
N ARG A 516 -10.83 -0.32 -5.78
CA ARG A 516 -11.83 -1.00 -4.95
C ARG A 516 -11.22 -1.50 -3.65
N ALA A 517 -10.05 -2.13 -3.74
CA ALA A 517 -9.30 -2.60 -2.58
C ALA A 517 -8.89 -1.46 -1.63
N ALA A 518 -8.60 -0.26 -2.15
CA ALA A 518 -8.28 0.90 -1.33
C ALA A 518 -9.50 1.44 -0.54
N ALA A 519 -10.70 1.29 -1.08
CA ALA A 519 -11.94 1.75 -0.45
C ALA A 519 -12.55 0.72 0.52
N ASP A 520 -12.19 -0.56 0.38
CA ASP A 520 -12.72 -1.65 1.18
C ASP A 520 -11.68 -2.20 2.18
N ARG A 521 -11.94 -1.99 3.48
CA ARG A 521 -11.12 -2.52 4.57
C ARG A 521 -11.08 -4.04 4.61
N THR A 522 -12.17 -4.69 4.22
CA THR A 522 -12.36 -6.14 4.28
C THR A 522 -11.77 -6.86 3.06
N TRP A 523 -11.19 -6.11 2.13
CA TRP A 523 -10.61 -6.65 0.91
C TRP A 523 -9.49 -7.66 1.21
N ALA A 524 -9.65 -8.87 0.65
CA ALA A 524 -8.65 -9.93 0.72
C ALA A 524 -7.75 -9.89 -0.52
N PHE A 525 -6.49 -9.47 -0.32
CA PHE A 525 -5.52 -9.38 -1.40
C PHE A 525 -5.08 -10.77 -1.87
N GLY A 526 -4.76 -10.86 -3.16
CA GLY A 526 -4.25 -12.11 -3.75
C GLY A 526 -2.81 -12.40 -3.33
N HIS A 527 -2.02 -11.35 -3.14
CA HIS A 527 -0.66 -11.37 -2.63
C HIS A 527 -0.35 -10.06 -1.90
N ILE A 528 0.44 -10.12 -0.82
CA ILE A 528 0.94 -8.93 -0.11
C ILE A 528 2.46 -8.91 -0.12
N ILE A 529 3.04 -7.80 -0.55
CA ILE A 529 4.47 -7.52 -0.42
C ILE A 529 4.65 -6.46 0.66
N VAL A 530 5.55 -6.70 1.59
CA VAL A 530 5.90 -5.73 2.64
C VAL A 530 7.38 -5.43 2.52
N ASP A 531 7.72 -4.18 2.20
CA ASP A 531 9.10 -3.71 2.25
C ASP A 531 9.40 -3.11 3.62
N GLU A 532 10.67 -3.22 4.04
CA GLU A 532 11.13 -2.91 5.39
C GLU A 532 10.26 -3.57 6.49
N ALA A 533 9.88 -4.83 6.26
CA ALA A 533 8.92 -5.56 7.08
C ALA A 533 9.32 -5.67 8.57
N GLN A 534 10.60 -5.56 8.89
CA GLN A 534 11.11 -5.55 10.26
C GLN A 534 10.67 -4.32 11.09
N GLU A 535 10.20 -3.26 10.45
CA GLU A 535 9.72 -2.04 11.11
C GLU A 535 8.26 -2.15 11.58
N LEU A 536 7.53 -3.16 11.09
CA LEU A 536 6.12 -3.30 11.42
C LEU A 536 5.94 -3.77 12.86
N SER A 537 5.00 -3.11 13.55
CA SER A 537 4.57 -3.51 14.88
C SER A 537 3.71 -4.78 14.86
N PRO A 538 3.62 -5.53 15.96
CA PRO A 538 2.70 -6.65 16.09
C PRO A 538 1.25 -6.32 15.70
N MET A 539 0.74 -5.14 16.07
CA MET A 539 -0.60 -4.71 15.64
C MET A 539 -0.71 -4.49 14.12
N ALA A 540 0.33 -3.92 13.49
CA ALA A 540 0.35 -3.79 12.03
C ALA A 540 0.36 -5.16 11.33
N TRP A 541 1.06 -6.15 11.89
CA TRP A 541 1.01 -7.53 11.39
C TRP A 541 -0.38 -8.16 11.51
N ARG A 542 -1.09 -7.95 12.62
CA ARG A 542 -2.49 -8.41 12.77
C ARG A 542 -3.37 -7.87 11.64
N LEU A 543 -3.28 -6.57 11.35
CA LEU A 543 -3.99 -5.93 10.25
C LEU A 543 -3.65 -6.58 8.90
N LEU A 544 -2.36 -6.75 8.57
CA LEU A 544 -1.95 -7.33 7.28
C LEU A 544 -2.35 -8.80 7.15
N MET A 545 -2.30 -9.56 8.23
CA MET A 545 -2.70 -10.97 8.25
C MET A 545 -4.22 -11.14 8.03
N ARG A 546 -5.05 -10.17 8.44
CA ARG A 546 -6.48 -10.17 8.05
C ARG A 546 -6.67 -9.98 6.54
N ARG A 547 -5.80 -9.18 5.91
CA ARG A 547 -5.83 -8.86 4.48
C ARG A 547 -5.22 -9.93 3.58
N SER A 548 -4.50 -10.91 4.14
CA SER A 548 -3.98 -12.10 3.43
C SER A 548 -4.45 -13.41 4.07
N PRO A 549 -5.72 -13.82 3.88
CA PRO A 549 -6.23 -15.09 4.40
C PRO A 549 -5.48 -16.31 3.84
N THR A 550 -4.99 -16.22 2.61
CA THR A 550 -4.23 -17.29 1.94
C THR A 550 -2.77 -17.36 2.39
N ARG A 551 -2.31 -16.42 3.23
CA ARG A 551 -0.92 -16.28 3.69
C ARG A 551 0.07 -16.19 2.53
N SER A 552 -0.36 -15.66 1.38
CA SER A 552 0.49 -15.43 0.22
C SER A 552 1.19 -14.09 0.41
N MET A 553 2.44 -14.11 0.86
CA MET A 553 3.17 -12.90 1.23
C MET A 553 4.65 -12.96 0.83
N THR A 554 5.20 -11.81 0.42
CA THR A 554 6.64 -11.61 0.27
C THR A 554 7.10 -10.52 1.22
N LEU A 555 7.90 -10.89 2.21
CA LEU A 555 8.40 -9.97 3.25
C LEU A 555 9.84 -9.64 2.93
N VAL A 556 10.13 -8.36 2.79
CA VAL A 556 11.45 -7.87 2.36
C VAL A 556 12.00 -6.98 3.46
N GLY A 557 13.26 -7.20 3.83
CA GLY A 557 13.82 -6.43 4.94
C GLY A 557 15.25 -6.76 5.32
N ASP A 558 15.72 -6.05 6.34
CA ASP A 558 17.04 -6.23 6.95
C ASP A 558 16.89 -6.08 8.47
N PRO A 559 16.95 -7.17 9.26
CA PRO A 559 16.89 -7.08 10.72
C PRO A 559 17.98 -6.21 11.36
N ALA A 560 19.06 -5.88 10.65
CA ALA A 560 20.09 -4.93 11.12
C ALA A 560 19.66 -3.46 10.96
N GLN A 561 18.64 -3.17 10.16
CA GLN A 561 18.07 -1.83 9.94
C GLN A 561 16.84 -1.54 10.81
N THR A 562 16.43 -2.44 11.71
CA THR A 562 15.29 -2.22 12.62
C THR A 562 15.54 -1.00 13.50
N ALA A 563 14.78 0.07 13.32
CA ALA A 563 14.88 1.28 14.15
C ALA A 563 13.63 1.48 15.02
N GLU A 564 12.49 0.94 14.61
CA GLU A 564 11.22 1.10 15.32
C GLU A 564 11.23 0.38 16.67
N ALA A 565 10.75 1.07 17.71
CA ALA A 565 10.72 0.52 19.08
C ALA A 565 9.75 -0.65 19.21
N ALA A 566 8.65 -0.62 18.44
CA ALA A 566 7.68 -1.70 18.32
C ALA A 566 8.10 -2.80 17.31
N GLY A 567 9.21 -2.61 16.59
CA GLY A 567 9.67 -3.55 15.56
C GLY A 567 10.18 -4.85 16.19
N VAL A 568 9.95 -5.97 15.51
CA VAL A 568 10.28 -7.30 16.05
C VAL A 568 11.68 -7.71 15.56
N GLY A 569 12.59 -7.98 16.50
CA GLY A 569 14.01 -8.21 16.22
C GLY A 569 14.37 -9.53 15.51
N SER A 570 13.40 -10.39 15.21
CA SER A 570 13.61 -11.65 14.46
C SER A 570 12.37 -12.00 13.62
N TRP A 571 12.59 -12.58 12.44
CA TRP A 571 11.51 -13.05 11.56
C TRP A 571 10.66 -14.15 12.21
N ALA A 572 11.29 -15.06 12.96
CA ALA A 572 10.57 -16.11 13.67
C ALA A 572 9.57 -15.52 14.69
N GLY A 573 9.97 -14.51 15.46
CA GLY A 573 9.07 -13.85 16.41
C GLY A 573 7.91 -13.12 15.74
N ILE A 574 8.08 -12.64 14.50
CA ILE A 574 7.02 -12.03 13.70
C ILE A 574 6.01 -13.08 13.23
N LEU A 575 6.51 -14.22 12.74
CA LEU A 575 5.74 -15.15 11.92
C LEU A 575 5.16 -16.33 12.70
N GLU A 576 5.79 -16.73 13.80
CA GLU A 576 5.37 -17.87 14.63
C GLU A 576 3.88 -17.81 15.01
N PRO A 577 3.29 -16.66 15.43
CA PRO A 577 1.87 -16.60 15.77
C PRO A 577 0.90 -16.85 14.60
N TYR A 578 1.36 -16.75 13.35
CA TYR A 578 0.49 -16.77 12.17
C TYR A 578 0.71 -17.96 11.25
N VAL A 579 1.96 -18.42 11.13
CA VAL A 579 2.37 -19.47 10.20
C VAL A 579 3.30 -20.50 10.83
N GLU A 580 3.64 -20.36 12.11
CA GLU A 580 4.59 -21.23 12.81
C GLU A 580 5.94 -21.27 12.04
N ASP A 581 6.37 -22.44 11.57
CA ASP A 581 7.58 -22.66 10.78
C ASP A 581 7.35 -22.73 9.27
N ARG A 582 6.11 -22.49 8.80
CA ARG A 582 5.71 -22.65 7.38
C ARG A 582 6.02 -21.42 6.54
N TRP A 583 7.29 -21.03 6.49
CA TRP A 583 7.79 -19.94 5.68
C TRP A 583 9.15 -20.27 5.07
N GLU A 584 9.43 -19.69 3.92
CA GLU A 584 10.70 -19.85 3.21
C GLU A 584 11.60 -18.64 3.45
N HIS A 585 12.90 -18.88 3.59
CA HIS A 585 13.89 -17.83 3.80
C HIS A 585 14.90 -17.80 2.65
N ALA A 586 14.96 -16.67 1.95
CA ALA A 586 15.95 -16.38 0.93
C ALA A 586 16.83 -15.20 1.37
N ARG A 587 18.15 -15.32 1.19
CA ARG A 587 19.11 -14.29 1.57
C ARG A 587 19.84 -13.74 0.35
N LEU A 588 19.86 -12.42 0.20
CA LEU A 588 20.66 -11.70 -0.80
C LEU A 588 22.00 -11.30 -0.18
N GLY A 589 23.07 -11.97 -0.61
CA GLY A 589 24.42 -11.81 -0.03
C GLY A 589 25.30 -10.73 -0.67
N VAL A 590 24.97 -10.31 -1.89
CA VAL A 590 25.82 -9.43 -2.71
C VAL A 590 25.21 -8.03 -2.81
N ASN A 591 26.01 -7.03 -2.44
CA ASN A 591 25.67 -5.61 -2.57
C ASN A 591 26.34 -5.03 -3.83
N TYR A 592 25.51 -4.48 -4.70
CA TYR A 592 25.94 -3.90 -5.98
C TYR A 592 25.91 -2.37 -5.98
N ARG A 593 25.23 -1.73 -5.01
CA ARG A 593 24.91 -0.30 -5.06
C ARG A 593 25.74 0.54 -4.10
N THR A 594 26.01 0.04 -2.90
CA THR A 594 26.80 0.78 -1.90
C THR A 594 28.27 0.39 -2.03
N PRO A 595 29.21 1.34 -2.23
CA PRO A 595 30.64 1.04 -2.37
C PRO A 595 31.24 0.40 -1.12
N VAL A 596 32.29 -0.41 -1.32
CA VAL A 596 33.08 -1.04 -0.25
C VAL A 596 33.50 -0.02 0.81
N GLU A 597 33.99 1.16 0.39
CA GLU A 597 34.52 2.18 1.30
C GLU A 597 33.44 2.73 2.25
N ILE A 598 32.20 2.84 1.77
CA ILE A 598 31.06 3.30 2.58
C ILE A 598 30.56 2.17 3.49
N MET A 599 30.46 0.95 2.96
CA MET A 599 29.97 -0.21 3.70
C MET A 599 30.89 -0.58 4.86
N GLU A 600 32.21 -0.43 4.72
CA GLU A 600 33.17 -0.64 5.80
C GLU A 600 32.89 0.26 7.01
N VAL A 601 32.66 1.57 6.75
CA VAL A 601 32.34 2.56 7.79
C VAL A 601 30.98 2.24 8.43
N ALA A 602 29.97 1.93 7.62
CA ALA A 602 28.63 1.62 8.11
C ALA A 602 28.61 0.34 8.95
N ALA A 603 29.31 -0.72 8.53
CA ALA A 603 29.38 -1.98 9.26
C ALA A 603 30.13 -1.85 10.59
N ALA A 604 31.10 -0.94 10.69
CA ALA A 604 31.80 -0.66 11.95
C ALA A 604 30.85 -0.11 13.02
N VAL A 605 29.84 0.68 12.63
CA VAL A 605 28.81 1.21 13.53
C VAL A 605 27.99 0.08 14.14
N VAL A 606 27.50 -0.85 13.32
CA VAL A 606 26.69 -1.99 13.80
C VAL A 606 27.54 -2.96 14.63
N ARG A 607 28.78 -3.21 14.22
CA ARG A 607 29.70 -4.12 14.94
C ARG A 607 30.07 -3.65 16.35
N ALA A 608 29.92 -2.36 16.65
CA ALA A 608 30.13 -1.83 17.99
C ALA A 608 29.10 -2.37 19.00
N GLU A 609 27.89 -2.69 18.56
CA GLU A 609 26.84 -3.30 19.38
C GLU A 609 26.69 -4.80 19.13
N ARG A 610 26.88 -5.25 17.89
CA ARG A 610 26.77 -6.65 17.46
C ARG A 610 28.05 -7.12 16.77
N PRO A 611 29.07 -7.61 17.51
CA PRO A 611 30.37 -7.98 16.95
C PRO A 611 30.29 -9.01 15.81
N ASP A 612 29.31 -9.92 15.85
CA ASP A 612 29.12 -10.98 14.87
C ASP A 612 28.43 -10.53 13.57
N PHE A 613 28.07 -9.24 13.46
CA PHE A 613 27.41 -8.70 12.27
C PHE A 613 28.32 -8.78 11.04
N SER A 614 27.81 -9.42 9.98
CA SER A 614 28.44 -9.46 8.66
C SER A 614 27.59 -8.69 7.64
N PRO A 615 28.09 -7.58 7.08
CA PRO A 615 27.41 -6.87 6.00
C PRO A 615 27.41 -7.71 4.70
N PRO A 616 26.56 -7.39 3.71
CA PRO A 616 26.63 -7.99 2.39
C PRO A 616 27.97 -7.68 1.71
N SER A 617 28.45 -8.60 0.87
CA SER A 617 29.69 -8.44 0.13
C SER A 617 29.51 -7.36 -0.94
N SER A 618 30.26 -6.28 -0.83
CA SER A 618 30.18 -5.17 -1.78
C SER A 618 31.14 -5.43 -2.95
N VAL A 619 30.61 -5.53 -4.17
CA VAL A 619 31.43 -5.83 -5.36
C VAL A 619 32.02 -4.58 -6.01
N ARG A 620 31.62 -3.39 -5.53
CA ARG A 620 31.98 -2.11 -6.13
C ARG A 620 32.89 -1.29 -5.24
N ALA A 621 33.92 -0.69 -5.81
CA ALA A 621 34.77 0.31 -5.17
C ALA A 621 34.75 1.60 -6.00
N THR A 622 34.69 2.76 -5.32
CA THR A 622 34.72 4.07 -6.00
C THR A 622 36.11 4.70 -5.98
N GLY A 623 36.99 4.22 -5.11
CA GLY A 623 38.29 4.84 -4.82
C GLY A 623 38.17 6.14 -4.00
N VAL A 624 36.96 6.57 -3.65
CA VAL A 624 36.70 7.79 -2.88
C VAL A 624 36.40 7.39 -1.44
N ARG A 625 37.30 7.73 -0.52
CA ARG A 625 37.07 7.48 0.91
C ARG A 625 36.01 8.44 1.48
N PRO A 626 35.06 7.94 2.30
CA PRO A 626 34.22 8.79 3.12
C PRO A 626 35.05 9.71 4.02
N TRP A 627 34.52 10.89 4.34
CA TRP A 627 35.19 11.85 5.22
C TRP A 627 34.27 12.34 6.35
N ALA A 628 34.88 12.76 7.46
CA ALA A 628 34.20 13.42 8.57
C ALA A 628 34.91 14.73 8.93
N ARG A 629 34.15 15.79 9.23
CA ARG A 629 34.71 17.09 9.67
C ARG A 629 33.96 17.65 10.88
N ALA A 630 34.72 18.09 11.88
CA ALA A 630 34.22 18.83 13.02
C ALA A 630 34.00 20.30 12.63
N VAL A 631 32.87 20.89 13.03
CA VAL A 631 32.50 22.26 12.64
C VAL A 631 31.78 23.01 13.78
N ASP A 632 32.03 24.31 13.88
CA ASP A 632 31.36 25.18 14.87
C ASP A 632 30.03 25.75 14.35
N ASP A 633 30.00 26.21 13.08
CA ASP A 633 28.78 26.71 12.40
C ASP A 633 28.23 25.64 11.46
N LEU A 634 27.32 24.83 11.99
CA LEU A 634 26.74 23.68 11.29
C LEU A 634 25.94 24.09 10.03
N PRO A 635 24.99 25.06 10.05
CA PRO A 635 24.29 25.48 8.83
C PRO A 635 25.22 26.00 7.73
N HIS A 636 26.24 26.80 8.06
CA HIS A 636 27.17 27.30 7.05
C HIS A 636 28.03 26.17 6.47
N ALA A 637 28.54 25.28 7.33
CA ALA A 637 29.33 24.13 6.89
C ALA A 637 28.53 23.17 6.00
N VAL A 638 27.24 22.96 6.30
CA VAL A 638 26.35 22.13 5.47
C VAL A 638 26.20 22.73 4.08
N ALA A 639 25.91 24.04 3.96
CA ALA A 639 25.78 24.69 2.66
C ALA A 639 27.06 24.54 1.81
N LYS A 640 28.23 24.79 2.42
CA LYS A 640 29.52 24.60 1.74
C LYS A 640 29.79 23.15 1.35
N ALA A 641 29.49 22.20 2.24
CA ALA A 641 29.69 20.78 1.96
C ALA A 641 28.75 20.27 0.85
N VAL A 642 27.52 20.80 0.76
CA VAL A 642 26.60 20.50 -0.33
C VAL A 642 27.19 20.97 -1.66
N GLU A 643 27.76 22.17 -1.75
CA GLU A 643 28.46 22.65 -2.95
C GLU A 643 29.64 21.74 -3.33
N GLU A 644 30.43 21.28 -2.35
CA GLU A 644 31.58 20.39 -2.58
C GLU A 644 31.18 18.97 -3.02
N LEU A 645 30.11 18.41 -2.45
CA LEU A 645 29.66 17.04 -2.69
C LEU A 645 28.71 16.90 -3.88
N MET A 646 28.10 18.00 -4.33
CA MET A 646 27.10 17.96 -5.38
C MET A 646 27.66 17.31 -6.66
N PRO A 647 27.09 16.19 -7.11
CA PRO A 647 27.54 15.56 -8.35
C PRO A 647 27.15 16.40 -9.58
N ALA A 648 27.88 16.21 -10.68
CA ALA A 648 27.58 16.86 -11.96
C ALA A 648 26.19 16.44 -12.48
N GLU A 649 25.89 15.15 -12.33
CA GLU A 649 24.60 14.52 -12.61
C GLU A 649 24.19 13.68 -11.41
N GLY A 650 22.90 13.69 -11.04
CA GLY A 650 22.38 12.95 -9.90
C GLY A 650 21.98 13.82 -8.71
N ARG A 651 21.87 13.19 -7.54
CA ARG A 651 21.26 13.79 -6.34
C ARG A 651 22.15 13.68 -5.11
N LEU A 652 21.96 14.66 -4.22
CA LEU A 652 22.55 14.72 -2.90
C LEU A 652 21.47 14.72 -1.83
N ALA A 653 21.58 13.83 -0.83
CA ALA A 653 20.76 13.90 0.37
C ALA A 653 21.54 14.49 1.54
N VAL A 654 20.92 15.43 2.26
CA VAL A 654 21.34 15.89 3.58
C VAL A 654 20.47 15.17 4.60
N ILE A 655 21.06 14.29 5.41
CA ILE A 655 20.36 13.54 6.45
C ILE A 655 20.68 14.17 7.80
N ALA A 656 19.68 14.87 8.36
CA ALA A 656 19.80 15.66 9.58
C ALA A 656 18.62 15.38 10.55
N PRO A 657 18.79 15.58 11.86
CA PRO A 657 17.68 15.55 12.82
C PRO A 657 16.61 16.59 12.46
N ARG A 658 15.32 16.23 12.57
CA ARG A 658 14.19 17.10 12.18
C ARG A 658 14.25 18.52 12.78
N HIS A 659 14.65 18.66 14.04
CA HIS A 659 14.72 19.97 14.71
C HIS A 659 15.76 20.93 14.08
N LEU A 660 16.69 20.43 13.25
CA LEU A 660 17.65 21.24 12.51
C LEU A 660 17.16 21.61 11.11
N HIS A 661 16.13 20.95 10.58
CA HIS A 661 15.72 21.10 9.17
C HIS A 661 15.43 22.54 8.79
N GLY A 662 14.67 23.28 9.63
CA GLY A 662 14.36 24.68 9.36
C GLY A 662 15.59 25.59 9.24
N LYS A 663 16.63 25.34 10.05
CA LYS A 663 17.89 26.12 10.00
C LYS A 663 18.74 25.76 8.78
N LEU A 664 18.76 24.48 8.41
CA LEU A 664 19.52 24.00 7.25
C LEU A 664 18.86 24.43 5.94
N ALA A 665 17.54 24.24 5.82
CA ALA A 665 16.77 24.63 4.63
C ALA A 665 16.90 26.13 4.33
N ALA A 666 16.94 26.98 5.35
CA ALA A 666 17.15 28.43 5.19
C ALA A 666 18.49 28.83 4.52
N ARG A 667 19.45 27.89 4.41
CA ARG A 667 20.76 28.09 3.78
C ARG A 667 20.96 27.27 2.51
N LEU A 668 19.97 26.47 2.11
CA LEU A 668 20.04 25.58 0.96
C LEU A 668 19.02 26.04 -0.09
N ASP A 669 19.51 26.41 -1.26
CA ASP A 669 18.66 26.92 -2.34
C ASP A 669 17.67 25.87 -2.83
N GLY A 670 16.38 26.22 -2.82
CA GLY A 670 15.31 25.36 -3.33
C GLY A 670 14.96 24.15 -2.46
N VAL A 671 15.49 24.08 -1.23
CA VAL A 671 15.18 23.03 -0.26
C VAL A 671 14.12 23.53 0.72
N VAL A 672 13.03 22.78 0.86
CA VAL A 672 11.96 23.09 1.81
C VAL A 672 12.05 22.12 2.98
N ALA A 673 11.96 22.64 4.19
CA ALA A 673 11.75 21.81 5.37
C ALA A 673 10.27 21.40 5.42
N GLY A 674 10.00 20.10 5.32
CA GLY A 674 8.64 19.56 5.30
C GLY A 674 8.62 18.07 5.62
N GLU A 675 7.43 17.52 5.83
CA GLU A 675 7.24 16.09 6.11
C GLU A 675 7.36 15.22 4.86
N GLU A 676 6.92 15.75 3.72
CA GLU A 676 7.05 15.12 2.41
C GLU A 676 8.13 15.84 1.59
N PRO A 677 9.32 15.21 1.44
CA PRO A 677 10.41 15.77 0.65
C PRO A 677 10.11 15.67 -0.85
N ASP A 678 10.38 16.74 -1.59
CA ASP A 678 10.35 16.71 -3.06
C ASP A 678 11.60 15.98 -3.58
N LEU A 679 11.45 14.69 -3.87
CA LEU A 679 12.53 13.84 -4.36
C LEU A 679 13.03 14.19 -5.77
N THR A 680 12.30 15.02 -6.52
CA THR A 680 12.70 15.49 -7.86
C THR A 680 13.80 16.55 -7.79
N ARG A 681 14.05 17.12 -6.61
CA ARG A 681 15.13 18.08 -6.39
C ARG A 681 16.49 17.40 -6.38
N ARG A 682 17.49 18.17 -6.79
CA ARG A 682 18.90 17.78 -6.76
C ARG A 682 19.46 17.65 -5.34
N VAL A 683 18.98 18.47 -4.42
CA VAL A 683 19.34 18.42 -3.00
C VAL A 683 18.07 18.11 -2.21
N VAL A 684 18.11 17.06 -1.40
CA VAL A 684 16.97 16.61 -0.61
C VAL A 684 17.36 16.60 0.86
N LEU A 685 16.55 17.22 1.73
CA LEU A 685 16.77 17.26 3.17
C LEU A 685 15.82 16.28 3.85
N LEU A 686 16.38 15.33 4.60
CA LEU A 686 15.65 14.21 5.20
C LEU A 686 16.10 13.99 6.65
N ASP A 687 15.26 13.29 7.41
CA ASP A 687 15.70 12.57 8.60
C ASP A 687 16.03 11.10 8.24
N PRO A 688 16.65 10.32 9.14
CA PRO A 688 16.97 8.91 8.86
C PRO A 688 15.76 8.05 8.46
N ARG A 689 14.57 8.30 9.02
CA ARG A 689 13.34 7.54 8.74
C ARG A 689 12.81 7.84 7.34
N GLY A 690 12.79 9.11 6.94
CA GLY A 690 12.40 9.55 5.61
C GLY A 690 13.37 9.11 4.51
N ALA A 691 14.62 8.77 4.87
CA ALA A 691 15.61 8.24 3.94
C ALA A 691 15.50 6.72 3.70
N LYS A 692 14.71 5.98 4.49
CA LYS A 692 14.54 4.52 4.34
C LYS A 692 14.01 4.15 2.95
N GLY A 693 14.57 3.09 2.38
CA GLY A 693 14.26 2.64 1.02
C GLY A 693 14.72 3.57 -0.12
N LEU A 694 15.27 4.76 0.16
CA LEU A 694 15.77 5.69 -0.84
C LEU A 694 17.27 5.50 -1.10
N GLU A 695 17.74 6.01 -2.24
CA GLU A 695 19.14 5.96 -2.65
C GLU A 695 19.55 7.28 -3.33
N PHE A 696 20.76 7.75 -3.01
CA PHE A 696 21.31 9.01 -3.49
C PHE A 696 22.76 8.83 -3.93
N ASP A 697 23.18 9.57 -4.96
CA ASP A 697 24.56 9.53 -5.43
C ASP A 697 25.51 10.02 -4.35
N SER A 698 25.18 11.13 -3.69
CA SER A 698 25.95 11.65 -2.54
C SER A 698 25.09 11.79 -1.30
N VAL A 699 25.64 11.51 -0.13
CA VAL A 699 24.96 11.73 1.16
C VAL A 699 25.85 12.54 2.09
N LEU A 700 25.25 13.52 2.75
CA LEU A 700 25.83 14.29 3.83
C LEU A 700 25.07 13.97 5.12
N VAL A 701 25.71 13.27 6.06
CA VAL A 701 25.14 12.95 7.37
C VAL A 701 25.53 14.04 8.36
N VAL A 702 24.52 14.63 9.00
CA VAL A 702 24.68 15.77 9.91
C VAL A 702 24.36 15.35 11.35
N GLU A 703 25.24 15.67 12.29
CA GLU A 703 25.12 15.33 13.72
C GLU A 703 24.86 13.84 14.00
N PRO A 704 25.74 12.92 13.55
CA PRO A 704 25.55 11.48 13.72
C PRO A 704 25.48 11.04 15.18
N GLY A 705 26.01 11.84 16.12
CA GLY A 705 25.92 11.56 17.56
C GLY A 705 24.52 11.67 18.16
N LEU A 706 23.53 12.11 17.38
CA LEU A 706 22.12 12.17 17.77
C LEU A 706 21.29 10.96 17.30
N TYR A 707 21.87 10.07 16.50
CA TYR A 707 21.17 8.91 15.96
C TYR A 707 21.44 7.66 16.79
N GLY A 708 20.45 6.76 16.85
CA GLY A 708 20.69 5.39 17.27
C GLY A 708 21.50 4.63 16.21
N THR A 709 22.09 3.50 16.61
CA THR A 709 22.95 2.67 15.74
C THR A 709 22.28 2.27 14.42
N SER A 710 21.00 1.89 14.47
CA SER A 710 20.23 1.53 13.27
C SER A 710 19.96 2.73 12.34
N ASP A 711 19.47 3.86 12.88
CA ASP A 711 19.23 5.08 12.09
C ASP A 711 20.52 5.61 11.45
N LEU A 712 21.64 5.52 12.16
CA LEU A 712 22.94 5.89 11.65
C LEU A 712 23.40 4.93 10.53
N TYR A 713 23.23 3.63 10.71
CA TYR A 713 23.52 2.64 9.67
C TYR A 713 22.69 2.87 8.41
N VAL A 714 21.39 3.14 8.55
CA VAL A 714 20.51 3.53 7.45
C VAL A 714 21.06 4.78 6.75
N ALA A 715 21.33 5.85 7.49
CA ALA A 715 21.79 7.13 6.95
C ALA A 715 23.10 7.00 6.14
N LEU A 716 24.07 6.23 6.65
CA LEU A 716 25.37 6.03 5.98
C LEU A 716 25.23 5.22 4.68
N THR A 717 24.31 4.25 4.65
CA THR A 717 24.16 3.32 3.53
C THR A 717 23.25 3.79 2.39
N ARG A 718 22.69 5.01 2.49
CA ARG A 718 21.91 5.62 1.40
C ARG A 718 22.77 6.15 0.24
N ALA A 719 24.08 6.29 0.46
CA ALA A 719 25.02 6.77 -0.55
C ALA A 719 25.44 5.66 -1.51
N THR A 720 25.36 5.95 -2.81
CA THR A 720 25.88 5.08 -3.86
C THR A 720 27.25 5.52 -4.36
N GLN A 721 27.62 6.82 -4.30
CA GLN A 721 28.93 7.30 -4.79
C GLN A 721 29.79 7.91 -3.68
N ARG A 722 29.28 8.90 -2.94
CA ARG A 722 30.09 9.70 -1.98
C ARG A 722 29.37 9.88 -0.65
N LEU A 723 30.14 9.86 0.43
CA LEU A 723 29.65 10.06 1.78
C LEU A 723 30.49 11.11 2.53
N GLY A 724 29.82 12.11 3.10
CA GLY A 724 30.41 13.09 4.01
C GLY A 724 29.68 13.12 5.35
N VAL A 725 30.41 13.44 6.41
CA VAL A 725 29.87 13.57 7.77
C VAL A 725 30.26 14.91 8.37
N LEU A 726 29.28 15.65 8.88
CA LEU A 726 29.50 16.89 9.63
C LEU A 726 28.97 16.76 11.05
N HIS A 727 29.76 17.24 12.02
CA HIS A 727 29.39 17.21 13.42
C HIS A 727 29.95 18.42 14.17
N SER A 728 29.15 19.01 15.05
CA SER A 728 29.63 19.95 16.09
C SER A 728 29.83 19.24 17.43
N ARG A 729 29.17 18.10 17.62
CA ARG A 729 29.26 17.24 18.81
C ARG A 729 30.32 16.15 18.63
N ALA A 730 30.61 15.42 19.71
CA ALA A 730 31.49 14.25 19.63
C ALA A 730 30.91 13.19 18.67
N LEU A 731 31.77 12.65 17.80
CA LEU A 731 31.40 11.52 16.95
C LEU A 731 31.16 10.27 17.82
N PRO A 732 30.22 9.39 17.41
CA PRO A 732 30.15 8.04 17.95
C PRO A 732 31.52 7.36 17.88
N LYS A 733 31.94 6.68 18.96
CA LYS A 733 33.27 6.05 19.05
C LYS A 733 33.59 5.14 17.85
N ALA A 734 32.59 4.39 17.39
CA ALA A 734 32.71 3.50 16.24
C ALA A 734 33.03 4.27 14.94
N LEU A 735 32.37 5.41 14.70
CA LEU A 735 32.67 6.28 13.57
C LEU A 735 34.03 6.96 13.70
N ALA A 736 34.36 7.47 14.90
CA ALA A 736 35.66 8.08 15.13
C ALA A 736 36.82 7.10 14.84
N ALA A 737 36.66 5.83 15.21
CA ALA A 737 37.63 4.79 14.90
C ALA A 737 37.66 4.41 13.40
N ALA A 738 36.50 4.44 12.72
CA ALA A 738 36.42 4.14 11.29
C ALA A 738 36.98 5.25 10.39
N PHE A 739 37.01 6.50 10.87
CA PHE A 739 37.57 7.65 10.15
C PHE A 739 39.01 8.01 10.56
N ALA A 740 39.57 7.35 11.58
CA ALA A 740 40.97 7.48 12.01
C ALA A 740 41.89 6.65 11.11
#